data_AF-A0A336MBR5-F1
#
_entry.id   AF-A0A336MBR5-F1
#
_cell.length_a   1.000
_cell.length_b   1.000
_cell.length_c   1.000
_cell.angle_alpha   90.00
_cell.angle_beta   90.00
_cell.angle_gamma   90.00
#
_symmetry.space_group_name_H-M   'P 1'
#
loop_
_entity.id
_entity.type
_entity.pdbx_description
1 polymer ?
#
loop_
_entity_poly.entity_id
_entity_poly.type
_entity_poly.pdbx_seq_one_letter_code
_entity_poly.pdbx_strand_id
1 'polypeptide(L)'
;MNNDRYFKNPFEDYKEGDAAYLEKNEDKIIDLIRNYVEIILDKTHPLKNGGSNRRGDLYVGDAGIAYMLIKIHQNLKNLLSIPALEYAKVYVESAKENLSTYPDKSCAFLSGNAGIYAVSAVINNLSDNQSGVQADIKSYLKGLSVCTKPSFGGTDSTGDEFLVGRAGYLAGIYYMNQNINPIQIKNSVIVEICTMIINKGRIYAEEQELDIPIMYQYHGREYLGAAHGLCSILWAFLESPWYAWKSEDGIYPNISITKYNDIKETIDYLLEIQDPEGGFPSKLNSFDKKLIHWCHGAPGNPFEDYKEGDAAYLEKNEDKIIDLIRNYVEIILDKTHPLKNGGSNRRGDLYVGDAGIAYMLIKIHQNLKNLLSIPALEYAKVYVESAKENLSTYPDKSCAFLSGNAGIYAVSAVINNLSDNQSGVQADIKSYLKGLSVCTKPSFGGTDSTGDEFLVGRAGYLAGIYYMNQNINPIQIKNSIIVEICTMMINKGRMYAEEQELDIPIMYQYHDREYLGAAHGLCSILWAFLESPWYAWKSEDGIYPNISITKYNDIKETIDYLLEIQDPEGGFPSKLNSFDKKLIHWCHGAPGVIYLLAKAYLIFNEEKYLDGCKKCAENIWNKGLLFKGPGICHGIAGNGYAFLMMFRLTRNQKYLYRAHKFMEFLTNDHFKKNARIPDRPYSLYEGLAGTVCFLIDLLNPEKAMFPFMDVFETKFEA
;
A
#
# COMPACT_ATOMS: atom_id res chain seq x y z
N MET A 1 3.37 0.92 12.82
CA MET A 1 4.67 0.32 13.02
C MET A 1 5.49 1.55 13.06
N ASN A 2 6.60 1.50 13.77
CA ASN A 2 7.68 2.36 13.38
C ASN A 2 7.70 2.40 11.83
N ASN A 3 7.43 3.57 11.24
CA ASN A 3 7.33 3.72 9.77
C ASN A 3 8.71 3.51 9.12
N ASP A 4 9.72 3.41 9.97
CA ASP A 4 11.07 2.98 9.70
C ASP A 4 11.03 1.60 9.02
N ARG A 5 11.68 1.51 7.86
CA ARG A 5 11.87 0.24 7.13
C ARG A 5 12.92 -0.66 7.77
N TYR A 6 13.35 -0.33 8.99
CA TYR A 6 14.39 -0.99 9.75
C TYR A 6 13.99 -1.09 11.22
N PHE A 7 14.52 -2.10 11.90
CA PHE A 7 14.42 -2.20 13.36
C PHE A 7 15.52 -1.33 13.97
N LYS A 8 15.20 -0.55 15.01
CA LYS A 8 16.24 0.11 15.82
C LYS A 8 17.10 -0.98 16.45
N ASN A 9 18.43 -0.87 16.28
CA ASN A 9 19.37 -1.80 16.87
C ASN A 9 19.23 -1.76 18.41
N PRO A 10 18.78 -2.84 19.07
CA PRO A 10 18.62 -2.85 20.53
C PRO A 10 19.94 -3.17 21.26
N PHE A 11 21.00 -3.51 20.53
CA PHE A 11 22.28 -3.89 21.10
C PHE A 11 23.15 -2.65 21.32
N GLU A 12 23.93 -2.66 22.40
CA GLU A 12 24.92 -1.63 22.67
C GLU A 12 26.03 -1.65 21.59
N ASP A 13 26.64 -0.49 21.37
CA ASP A 13 27.79 -0.38 20.49
C ASP A 13 29.02 -1.08 21.10
N TYR A 14 29.98 -1.46 20.25
CA TYR A 14 31.16 -2.22 20.61
C TYR A 14 31.96 -1.58 21.75
N LYS A 15 32.36 -2.38 22.74
CA LYS A 15 33.25 -1.97 23.83
C LYS A 15 34.51 -2.81 23.87
N GLU A 16 35.59 -2.20 24.35
CA GLU A 16 36.88 -2.86 24.54
C GLU A 16 36.72 -4.01 25.55
N GLY A 17 36.84 -5.26 25.07
CA GLY A 17 36.58 -6.49 25.84
C GLY A 17 35.56 -7.45 25.22
N ASP A 18 34.73 -6.99 24.28
CA ASP A 18 33.70 -7.80 23.61
C ASP A 18 34.27 -8.87 22.65
N ALA A 19 35.57 -8.83 22.35
CA ALA A 19 36.23 -9.83 21.50
C ALA A 19 36.07 -11.27 22.04
N ALA A 20 36.00 -11.44 23.37
CA ALA A 20 35.77 -12.74 24.00
C ALA A 20 34.34 -13.29 23.81
N TYR A 21 33.39 -12.47 23.32
CA TYR A 21 32.02 -12.90 22.98
C TYR A 21 31.97 -13.65 21.64
N LEU A 22 32.92 -13.40 20.73
CA LEU A 22 32.97 -14.01 19.40
C LEU A 22 33.31 -15.52 19.47
N GLU A 23 34.20 -15.92 20.38
CA GLU A 23 34.59 -17.33 20.55
C GLU A 23 33.49 -18.18 21.23
N LYS A 24 32.59 -17.57 22.02
CA LYS A 24 31.58 -18.29 22.80
C LYS A 24 30.31 -18.70 22.04
N ASN A 25 30.17 -18.30 20.78
CA ASN A 25 28.94 -18.53 20.01
C ASN A 25 29.14 -19.32 18.71
N GLU A 26 30.35 -19.83 18.46
CA GLU A 26 30.66 -20.59 17.24
C GLU A 26 29.74 -21.81 17.08
N ASP A 27 29.57 -22.62 18.13
CA ASP A 27 28.68 -23.79 18.11
C ASP A 27 27.22 -23.41 17.79
N LYS A 28 26.72 -22.31 18.36
CA LYS A 28 25.36 -21.83 18.11
C LYS A 28 25.17 -21.38 16.67
N ILE A 29 26.19 -20.75 16.09
CA ILE A 29 26.17 -20.33 14.68
C ILE A 29 26.16 -21.57 13.78
N ILE A 30 26.99 -22.57 14.07
CA ILE A 30 27.04 -23.83 13.32
C ILE A 30 25.69 -24.55 13.38
N ASP A 31 25.08 -24.66 14.56
CA ASP A 31 23.77 -25.28 14.73
C ASP A 31 22.67 -24.52 13.97
N LEU A 32 22.70 -23.19 14.00
CA LEU A 32 21.77 -22.35 13.26
C LEU A 32 21.90 -22.56 11.74
N ILE A 33 23.13 -22.61 11.23
CA ILE A 33 23.40 -22.89 9.81
C ILE A 33 22.87 -24.28 9.46
N ARG A 34 23.15 -25.31 10.28
CA ARG A 34 22.67 -26.68 10.04
C ARG A 34 21.16 -26.73 9.90
N ASN A 35 20.44 -26.12 10.85
CA ASN A 35 18.97 -26.06 10.84
C ASN A 35 18.43 -25.41 9.56
N TYR A 36 19.00 -24.28 9.14
CA TYR A 36 18.53 -23.62 7.92
C TYR A 36 18.82 -24.41 6.66
N VAL A 37 19.99 -25.04 6.56
CA VAL A 37 20.33 -25.88 5.41
C VAL A 37 19.39 -27.08 5.31
N GLU A 38 19.09 -27.75 6.42
CA GLU A 38 18.13 -28.85 6.46
C GLU A 38 16.74 -28.41 5.97
N ILE A 39 16.24 -27.27 6.47
CA ILE A 39 14.95 -26.70 6.05
C ILE A 39 14.94 -26.41 4.55
N ILE A 40 16.01 -25.81 4.02
CA ILE A 40 16.11 -25.46 2.59
C ILE A 40 16.11 -26.74 1.77
N LEU A 41 16.96 -27.71 2.11
CA LEU A 41 17.08 -28.97 1.36
C LEU A 41 15.78 -29.77 1.39
N ASP A 42 15.09 -29.85 2.53
CA ASP A 42 13.80 -30.53 2.65
C ASP A 42 12.72 -29.89 1.75
N LYS A 43 12.61 -28.56 1.79
CA LYS A 43 11.54 -27.84 1.08
C LYS A 43 11.81 -27.66 -0.41
N THR A 44 13.06 -27.59 -0.83
CA THR A 44 13.41 -27.15 -2.19
C THR A 44 14.07 -28.22 -3.04
N HIS A 45 14.24 -29.45 -2.56
CA HIS A 45 14.93 -30.50 -3.32
C HIS A 45 14.34 -30.70 -4.73
N PRO A 46 15.12 -30.55 -5.82
CA PRO A 46 14.63 -30.64 -7.20
C PRO A 46 13.94 -31.96 -7.52
N LEU A 47 14.53 -33.06 -7.07
CA LEU A 47 14.02 -34.41 -7.35
C LEU A 47 12.83 -34.84 -6.47
N LYS A 48 12.52 -34.13 -5.37
CA LYS A 48 11.44 -34.52 -4.44
C LYS A 48 10.19 -33.66 -4.59
N ASN A 49 10.38 -32.37 -4.87
CA ASN A 49 9.30 -31.37 -4.88
C ASN A 49 9.13 -30.77 -6.29
N GLY A 50 9.07 -31.64 -7.31
CA GLY A 50 9.01 -31.27 -8.73
C GLY A 50 7.69 -30.60 -9.12
N GLY A 51 7.74 -29.29 -9.39
CA GLY A 51 6.63 -28.49 -9.87
C GLY A 51 7.06 -27.61 -11.05
N SER A 52 6.15 -27.35 -11.99
CA SER A 52 6.35 -26.71 -13.29
C SER A 52 6.66 -25.21 -13.28
N ASN A 53 7.24 -24.67 -12.20
CA ASN A 53 7.45 -23.22 -12.05
C ASN A 53 8.74 -22.85 -11.29
N ARG A 54 9.76 -23.73 -11.33
CA ARG A 54 11.07 -23.45 -10.73
C ARG A 54 11.87 -22.52 -11.63
N ARG A 55 12.57 -21.57 -11.01
CA ARG A 55 13.52 -20.69 -11.71
C ARG A 55 14.92 -21.27 -11.59
N GLY A 56 15.70 -21.12 -12.66
CA GLY A 56 17.09 -21.56 -12.69
C GLY A 56 18.08 -20.51 -12.21
N ASP A 57 17.72 -19.23 -12.25
CA ASP A 57 18.63 -18.10 -12.02
C ASP A 57 19.25 -18.06 -10.60
N LEU A 58 20.32 -17.26 -10.46
CA LEU A 58 21.08 -17.12 -9.22
C LEU A 58 20.36 -16.26 -8.16
N TYR A 59 19.39 -15.44 -8.57
CA TYR A 59 18.71 -14.48 -7.71
C TYR A 59 17.63 -15.14 -6.85
N VAL A 60 16.75 -15.92 -7.48
CA VAL A 60 15.62 -16.58 -6.80
C VAL A 60 15.54 -18.07 -7.08
N GLY A 61 16.42 -18.60 -7.92
CA GLY A 61 16.36 -19.95 -8.45
C GLY A 61 17.37 -20.92 -7.86
N ASP A 62 17.39 -22.12 -8.45
CA ASP A 62 18.19 -23.26 -7.97
C ASP A 62 19.71 -22.97 -7.99
N ALA A 63 20.20 -22.10 -8.89
CA ALA A 63 21.61 -21.70 -8.89
C ALA A 63 22.02 -20.91 -7.62
N GLY A 64 21.09 -20.17 -6.99
CA GLY A 64 21.29 -19.51 -5.69
C GLY A 64 21.50 -20.50 -4.55
N ILE A 65 20.73 -21.59 -4.55
CA ILE A 65 20.87 -22.66 -3.57
C ILE A 65 22.17 -23.42 -3.80
N ALA A 66 22.52 -23.69 -5.06
CA ALA A 66 23.80 -24.29 -5.41
C ALA A 66 24.99 -23.42 -4.94
N TYR A 67 24.91 -22.10 -5.12
CA TYR A 67 25.92 -21.16 -4.62
C TYR A 67 26.08 -21.21 -3.09
N MET A 68 24.96 -21.23 -2.35
CA MET A 68 24.98 -21.42 -0.89
C MET A 68 25.72 -22.71 -0.50
N LEU A 69 25.45 -23.81 -1.21
CA LEU A 69 26.06 -25.12 -0.95
C LEU A 69 27.56 -25.14 -1.28
N ILE A 70 28.01 -24.39 -2.30
CA ILE A 70 29.44 -24.16 -2.56
C ILE A 70 30.10 -23.48 -1.37
N LYS A 71 29.48 -22.41 -0.83
CA LYS A 71 30.00 -21.68 0.32
C LYS A 71 30.15 -22.59 1.54
N ILE A 72 29.17 -23.46 1.78
CA ILE A 72 29.21 -24.49 2.84
C ILE A 72 30.35 -25.48 2.59
N HIS A 73 30.47 -25.99 1.36
CA HIS A 73 31.52 -26.95 1.03
C HIS A 73 32.93 -26.38 1.24
N GLN A 74 33.16 -25.13 0.83
CA GLN A 74 34.48 -24.50 0.93
C GLN A 74 34.87 -24.15 2.37
N ASN A 75 33.90 -23.76 3.21
CA ASN A 75 34.20 -23.17 4.52
C ASN A 75 33.80 -24.06 5.71
N LEU A 76 32.79 -24.93 5.57
CA LEU A 76 32.12 -25.62 6.69
C LEU A 76 31.97 -27.14 6.49
N LYS A 77 32.63 -27.73 5.48
CA LYS A 77 32.51 -29.17 5.13
C LYS A 77 32.71 -30.09 6.34
N ASN A 78 33.69 -29.80 7.17
CA ASN A 78 34.05 -30.63 8.33
C ASN A 78 33.17 -30.39 9.56
N LEU A 79 32.38 -29.31 9.57
CA LEU A 79 31.57 -28.88 10.73
C LEU A 79 30.11 -29.28 10.60
N LEU A 80 29.57 -29.32 9.38
CA LEU A 80 28.15 -29.57 9.14
C LEU A 80 27.83 -31.02 8.77
N SER A 81 28.81 -31.82 8.32
CA SER A 81 28.59 -33.22 7.88
C SER A 81 27.52 -33.38 6.79
N ILE A 82 27.26 -32.32 6.01
CA ILE A 82 26.32 -32.33 4.88
C ILE A 82 27.11 -32.57 3.58
N PRO A 83 26.67 -33.45 2.67
CA PRO A 83 27.30 -33.64 1.36
C PRO A 83 26.97 -32.48 0.42
N ALA A 84 27.41 -31.27 0.78
CA ALA A 84 26.97 -30.02 0.15
C ALA A 84 27.31 -29.95 -1.34
N LEU A 85 28.48 -30.46 -1.75
CA LEU A 85 28.87 -30.49 -3.17
C LEU A 85 27.96 -31.39 -4.01
N GLU A 86 27.50 -32.52 -3.47
CA GLU A 86 26.58 -33.42 -4.19
C GLU A 86 25.20 -32.79 -4.35
N TYR A 87 24.69 -32.10 -3.31
CA TYR A 87 23.48 -31.31 -3.45
C TYR A 87 23.67 -30.17 -4.45
N ALA A 88 24.82 -29.47 -4.44
CA ALA A 88 25.08 -28.37 -5.37
C ALA A 88 25.00 -28.83 -6.84
N LYS A 89 25.52 -30.03 -7.14
CA LYS A 89 25.39 -30.66 -8.47
C LYS A 89 23.93 -30.86 -8.86
N VAL A 90 23.09 -31.37 -7.95
CA VAL A 90 21.65 -31.59 -8.23
C VAL A 90 20.94 -30.27 -8.53
N TYR A 91 21.17 -29.23 -7.73
CA TYR A 91 20.55 -27.92 -7.94
C TYR A 91 21.04 -27.24 -9.23
N VAL A 92 22.33 -27.32 -9.56
CA VAL A 92 22.84 -26.67 -10.78
C VAL A 92 22.38 -27.36 -12.06
N GLU A 93 22.20 -28.69 -12.05
CA GLU A 93 21.59 -29.39 -13.18
C GLU A 93 20.10 -29.02 -13.34
N SER A 94 19.35 -28.94 -12.24
CA SER A 94 17.98 -28.39 -12.25
C SER A 94 17.93 -26.96 -12.79
N ALA A 95 18.90 -26.11 -12.44
CA ALA A 95 19.02 -24.77 -12.98
C ALA A 95 19.26 -24.78 -14.50
N LYS A 96 20.11 -25.69 -15.00
CA LYS A 96 20.41 -25.85 -16.43
C LYS A 96 19.22 -26.34 -17.26
N GLU A 97 18.32 -27.13 -16.69
CA GLU A 97 17.07 -27.52 -17.36
C GLU A 97 16.18 -26.30 -17.68
N ASN A 98 16.36 -25.19 -16.96
CA ASN A 98 15.57 -23.97 -17.09
C ASN A 98 16.26 -22.86 -17.91
N LEU A 99 17.33 -23.16 -18.65
CA LEU A 99 18.05 -22.17 -19.47
C LEU A 99 17.16 -21.49 -20.53
N SER A 100 16.17 -22.20 -21.06
CA SER A 100 15.22 -21.68 -22.07
C SER A 100 14.28 -20.61 -21.51
N THR A 101 14.19 -20.46 -20.19
CA THR A 101 13.39 -19.42 -19.52
C THR A 101 13.99 -18.02 -19.73
N TYR A 102 15.27 -17.94 -20.12
CA TYR A 102 16.00 -16.68 -20.25
C TYR A 102 16.69 -16.54 -21.62
N PRO A 103 15.95 -16.65 -22.75
CA PRO A 103 16.55 -16.75 -24.08
C PRO A 103 17.37 -15.49 -24.45
N ASP A 104 16.96 -14.32 -23.97
CA ASP A 104 17.59 -13.03 -24.28
C ASP A 104 18.49 -12.48 -23.16
N LYS A 105 18.71 -13.23 -22.06
CA LYS A 105 19.48 -12.76 -20.89
C LYS A 105 20.83 -13.45 -20.75
N SER A 106 21.58 -13.53 -21.84
CA SER A 106 22.89 -14.21 -21.86
C SER A 106 23.98 -13.52 -21.03
N CYS A 107 23.84 -12.23 -20.74
CA CYS A 107 24.77 -11.47 -19.88
C CYS A 107 24.29 -11.34 -18.43
N ALA A 108 23.05 -11.72 -18.13
CA ALA A 108 22.48 -11.52 -16.80
C ALA A 108 23.07 -12.51 -15.80
N PHE A 109 23.77 -11.97 -14.79
CA PHE A 109 24.42 -12.78 -13.77
C PHE A 109 23.44 -13.25 -12.70
N LEU A 110 22.76 -12.34 -11.98
CA LEU A 110 21.82 -12.77 -10.95
C LEU A 110 20.52 -13.33 -11.54
N SER A 111 19.95 -12.68 -12.56
CA SER A 111 18.61 -12.99 -13.07
C SER A 111 18.61 -13.66 -14.46
N GLY A 112 19.66 -14.41 -14.81
CA GLY A 112 19.69 -15.15 -16.07
C GLY A 112 20.82 -16.18 -16.17
N ASN A 113 21.12 -16.55 -17.42
CA ASN A 113 21.91 -17.74 -17.72
C ASN A 113 23.40 -17.61 -17.34
N ALA A 114 23.94 -16.39 -17.26
CA ALA A 114 25.35 -16.21 -16.93
C ALA A 114 25.64 -16.69 -15.50
N GLY A 115 24.75 -16.42 -14.54
CA GLY A 115 24.91 -16.91 -13.16
C GLY A 115 24.91 -18.43 -13.07
N ILE A 116 24.02 -19.08 -13.83
CA ILE A 116 23.91 -20.55 -13.88
C ILE A 116 25.23 -21.16 -14.34
N TYR A 117 25.79 -20.66 -15.45
CA TYR A 117 27.07 -21.16 -15.97
C TYR A 117 28.24 -20.86 -15.04
N ALA A 118 28.28 -19.68 -14.40
CA ALA A 118 29.35 -19.34 -13.47
C ALA A 118 29.37 -20.25 -12.23
N VAL A 119 28.19 -20.49 -11.62
CA VAL A 119 28.04 -21.43 -10.50
C VAL A 119 28.39 -22.85 -10.92
N SER A 120 27.93 -23.27 -12.10
CA SER A 120 28.24 -24.60 -12.64
C SER A 120 29.73 -24.81 -12.90
N ALA A 121 30.42 -23.80 -13.45
CA ALA A 121 31.86 -23.86 -13.68
C ALA A 121 32.63 -24.07 -12.37
N VAL A 122 32.24 -23.39 -11.30
CA VAL A 122 32.85 -23.57 -9.97
C VAL A 122 32.56 -24.95 -9.38
N ILE A 123 31.32 -25.47 -9.52
CA ILE A 123 30.97 -26.84 -9.09
C ILE A 123 31.79 -27.87 -9.85
N ASN A 124 31.94 -27.70 -11.16
CA ASN A 124 32.76 -28.57 -11.99
C ASN A 124 34.24 -28.52 -11.58
N ASN A 125 34.76 -27.35 -11.25
CA ASN A 125 36.12 -27.21 -10.73
C ASN A 125 36.30 -27.93 -9.38
N LEU A 126 35.36 -27.74 -8.44
CA LEU A 126 35.35 -28.44 -7.14
C LEU A 126 35.15 -29.95 -7.26
N SER A 127 34.68 -30.44 -8.41
CA SER A 127 34.47 -31.85 -8.71
C SER A 127 35.56 -32.44 -9.62
N ASP A 128 36.66 -31.71 -9.85
CA ASP A 128 37.76 -32.08 -10.75
C ASP A 128 37.31 -32.35 -12.21
N ASN A 129 36.16 -31.81 -12.64
CA ASN A 129 35.62 -31.96 -13.98
C ASN A 129 36.07 -30.82 -14.91
N GLN A 130 37.32 -30.89 -15.37
CA GLN A 130 37.90 -29.86 -16.26
C GLN A 130 37.13 -29.69 -17.58
N SER A 131 36.57 -30.77 -18.13
CA SER A 131 35.77 -30.70 -19.35
C SER A 131 34.48 -29.88 -19.16
N GLY A 132 33.82 -30.04 -17.99
CA GLY A 132 32.66 -29.25 -17.59
C GLY A 132 32.99 -27.78 -17.37
N VAL A 133 34.13 -27.49 -16.73
CA VAL A 133 34.63 -26.11 -16.57
C VAL A 133 34.74 -25.42 -17.93
N GLN A 134 35.40 -26.06 -18.91
CA GLN A 134 35.57 -25.48 -20.25
C GLN A 134 34.23 -25.29 -20.97
N ALA A 135 33.29 -26.24 -20.83
CA ALA A 135 31.97 -26.15 -21.45
C ALA A 135 31.11 -25.01 -20.87
N ASP A 136 31.12 -24.85 -19.55
CA ASP A 136 30.37 -23.79 -18.86
C ASP A 136 30.97 -22.42 -19.14
N ILE A 137 32.30 -22.28 -19.13
CA ILE A 137 32.98 -21.02 -19.48
C ILE A 137 32.71 -20.64 -20.93
N LYS A 138 32.77 -21.59 -21.87
CA LYS A 138 32.41 -21.35 -23.27
C LYS A 138 30.96 -20.87 -23.39
N SER A 139 30.06 -21.40 -22.58
CA SER A 139 28.64 -21.00 -22.58
C SER A 139 28.43 -19.62 -21.95
N TYR A 140 29.14 -19.33 -20.86
CA TYR A 140 29.17 -18.01 -20.23
C TYR A 140 29.66 -16.92 -21.19
N LEU A 141 30.74 -17.19 -21.93
CA LEU A 141 31.35 -16.25 -22.87
C LEU A 141 30.47 -15.91 -24.09
N LYS A 142 29.37 -16.63 -24.34
CA LYS A 142 28.38 -16.23 -25.34
C LYS A 142 27.79 -14.85 -25.04
N GLY A 143 27.66 -14.51 -23.76
CA GLY A 143 27.21 -13.20 -23.28
C GLY A 143 28.14 -12.04 -23.66
N LEU A 144 29.41 -12.30 -23.99
CA LEU A 144 30.38 -11.28 -24.35
C LEU A 144 29.94 -10.47 -25.58
N SER A 145 29.26 -11.12 -26.52
CA SER A 145 28.71 -10.47 -27.73
C SER A 145 27.66 -9.39 -27.42
N VAL A 146 27.04 -9.44 -26.24
CA VAL A 146 26.11 -8.43 -25.73
C VAL A 146 26.88 -7.37 -24.93
N CYS A 147 27.80 -7.81 -24.07
CA CYS A 147 28.60 -6.92 -23.23
C CYS A 147 29.52 -5.97 -24.02
N THR A 148 29.90 -6.33 -25.24
CA THR A 148 30.81 -5.55 -26.12
C THR A 148 30.11 -4.71 -27.18
N LYS A 149 28.77 -4.75 -27.25
CA LYS A 149 27.99 -3.90 -28.16
C LYS A 149 27.55 -2.59 -27.49
N PRO A 150 27.69 -1.43 -28.15
CA PRO A 150 27.09 -0.20 -27.67
C PRO A 150 25.56 -0.31 -27.80
N SER A 151 24.87 -0.25 -26.68
CA SER A 151 23.41 -0.34 -26.60
C SER A 151 22.89 0.68 -25.60
N PHE A 152 22.13 1.66 -26.09
CA PHE A 152 21.53 2.74 -25.32
C PHE A 152 20.04 2.43 -25.07
N GLY A 153 19.51 2.73 -23.88
CA GLY A 153 18.08 2.52 -23.56
C GLY A 153 17.71 1.39 -22.57
N GLY A 154 18.64 0.93 -21.73
CA GLY A 154 18.37 0.25 -20.44
C GLY A 154 17.16 -0.70 -20.36
N THR A 155 17.08 -1.70 -21.22
CA THR A 155 16.18 -2.85 -21.06
C THR A 155 16.95 -4.09 -20.61
N ASP A 156 16.23 -5.08 -20.07
CA ASP A 156 16.63 -6.30 -19.36
C ASP A 156 17.89 -7.08 -19.82
N SER A 157 18.49 -6.80 -20.97
CA SER A 157 19.69 -7.50 -21.47
C SER A 157 20.80 -6.58 -21.99
N THR A 158 20.60 -5.26 -21.95
CA THR A 158 21.55 -4.28 -22.53
C THR A 158 21.96 -3.17 -21.54
N GLY A 159 21.44 -3.24 -20.31
CA GLY A 159 21.80 -2.39 -19.19
C GLY A 159 23.19 -2.69 -18.62
N ASP A 160 23.62 -1.84 -17.70
CA ASP A 160 24.94 -1.93 -17.08
C ASP A 160 24.89 -2.30 -15.61
N GLU A 161 23.69 -2.44 -15.06
CA GLU A 161 23.47 -2.74 -13.64
C GLU A 161 23.80 -4.20 -13.25
N PHE A 162 23.60 -4.54 -11.97
CA PHE A 162 24.16 -5.75 -11.38
C PHE A 162 23.34 -7.01 -11.62
N LEU A 163 22.02 -6.92 -11.72
CA LEU A 163 21.16 -8.11 -11.79
C LEU A 163 21.19 -8.75 -13.18
N VAL A 164 21.06 -7.92 -14.22
CA VAL A 164 20.93 -8.34 -15.61
C VAL A 164 21.98 -7.72 -16.55
N GLY A 165 22.66 -6.67 -16.12
CA GLY A 165 23.59 -5.89 -16.92
C GLY A 165 25.07 -6.30 -16.84
N ARG A 166 25.91 -5.47 -17.48
CA ARG A 166 27.35 -5.72 -17.64
C ARG A 166 28.13 -5.72 -16.33
N ALA A 167 27.75 -4.95 -15.31
CA ALA A 167 28.40 -5.01 -14.00
C ALA A 167 28.19 -6.37 -13.32
N GLY A 168 26.98 -6.94 -13.43
CA GLY A 168 26.72 -8.30 -12.99
C GLY A 168 27.57 -9.34 -13.73
N TYR A 169 27.68 -9.18 -15.06
CA TYR A 169 28.54 -10.04 -15.86
C TYR A 169 30.01 -9.96 -15.42
N LEU A 170 30.54 -8.77 -15.13
CA LEU A 170 31.87 -8.63 -14.55
C LEU A 170 31.99 -9.34 -13.19
N ALA A 171 30.99 -9.23 -12.32
CA ALA A 171 30.93 -9.92 -11.05
C ALA A 171 31.04 -11.44 -11.21
N GLY A 172 30.39 -12.02 -12.23
CA GLY A 172 30.51 -13.44 -12.54
C GLY A 172 31.90 -13.85 -13.02
N ILE A 173 32.59 -13.00 -13.79
CA ILE A 173 34.00 -13.22 -14.18
C ILE A 173 34.90 -13.21 -12.94
N TYR A 174 34.74 -12.22 -12.07
CA TYR A 174 35.52 -12.12 -10.83
C TYR A 174 35.28 -13.34 -9.93
N TYR A 175 34.03 -13.74 -9.76
CA TYR A 175 33.66 -14.94 -9.01
C TYR A 175 34.34 -16.21 -9.56
N MET A 176 34.30 -16.43 -10.88
CA MET A 176 34.98 -17.59 -11.48
C MET A 176 36.51 -17.51 -11.33
N ASN A 177 37.12 -16.34 -11.55
CA ASN A 177 38.56 -16.16 -11.43
C ASN A 177 39.07 -16.37 -9.98
N GLN A 178 38.24 -16.08 -8.98
CA GLN A 178 38.57 -16.34 -7.57
C GLN A 178 38.46 -17.83 -7.19
N ASN A 179 37.66 -18.61 -7.91
CA ASN A 179 37.31 -19.99 -7.54
C ASN A 179 37.89 -21.07 -8.47
N ILE A 180 38.46 -20.69 -9.62
CA ILE A 180 38.99 -21.61 -10.63
C ILE A 180 40.45 -21.24 -10.92
N ASN A 181 41.36 -22.20 -10.69
CA ASN A 181 42.79 -22.04 -10.92
C ASN A 181 43.28 -23.10 -11.92
N PRO A 182 44.04 -22.74 -12.98
CA PRO A 182 44.45 -21.39 -13.38
C PRO A 182 43.29 -20.51 -13.83
N ILE A 183 43.48 -19.18 -13.78
CA ILE A 183 42.51 -18.19 -14.29
C ILE A 183 42.17 -18.52 -15.75
N GLN A 184 40.86 -18.60 -16.04
CA GLN A 184 40.36 -19.04 -17.34
C GLN A 184 39.94 -17.87 -18.24
N ILE A 185 39.55 -16.73 -17.67
CA ILE A 185 39.10 -15.54 -18.42
C ILE A 185 40.19 -14.47 -18.35
N LYS A 186 40.69 -14.06 -19.53
CA LYS A 186 41.80 -13.11 -19.64
C LYS A 186 41.42 -11.70 -19.15
N ASN A 187 42.39 -11.02 -18.53
CA ASN A 187 42.25 -9.62 -18.09
C ASN A 187 41.81 -8.68 -19.23
N SER A 188 42.22 -8.95 -20.47
CA SER A 188 41.83 -8.14 -21.64
C SER A 188 40.31 -8.10 -21.85
N VAL A 189 39.59 -9.18 -21.52
CA VAL A 189 38.12 -9.24 -21.63
C VAL A 189 37.48 -8.34 -20.58
N ILE A 190 37.99 -8.37 -19.35
CA ILE A 190 37.53 -7.49 -18.26
C ILE A 190 37.78 -6.02 -18.64
N VAL A 191 38.96 -5.72 -19.19
CA VAL A 191 39.33 -4.38 -19.68
C VAL A 191 38.40 -3.89 -20.78
N GLU A 192 38.04 -4.76 -21.72
CA GLU A 192 37.13 -4.41 -22.81
C GLU A 192 35.74 -4.05 -22.28
N ILE A 193 35.19 -4.86 -21.37
CA ILE A 193 33.86 -4.63 -20.79
C ILE A 193 33.85 -3.36 -19.93
N CYS A 194 34.82 -3.16 -19.03
CA CYS A 194 34.91 -1.94 -18.22
C CYS A 194 35.02 -0.70 -19.11
N THR A 195 35.81 -0.76 -20.19
CA THR A 195 35.92 0.36 -21.15
C THR A 195 34.57 0.67 -21.81
N MET A 196 33.82 -0.35 -22.21
CA MET A 196 32.49 -0.18 -22.81
C MET A 196 31.53 0.51 -21.83
N ILE A 197 31.46 0.02 -20.59
CA ILE A 197 30.57 0.57 -19.57
C ILE A 197 30.93 2.06 -19.31
N ILE A 198 32.20 2.37 -19.07
CA ILE A 198 32.68 3.76 -18.82
C ILE A 198 32.31 4.70 -19.98
N ASN A 199 32.62 4.30 -21.22
CA ASN A 199 32.33 5.13 -22.39
C ASN A 199 30.82 5.40 -22.53
N LYS A 200 29.99 4.38 -22.29
CA LYS A 200 28.54 4.54 -22.32
C LYS A 200 28.04 5.46 -21.21
N GLY A 201 28.57 5.34 -20.00
CA GLY A 201 28.14 6.17 -18.89
C GLY A 201 28.55 7.64 -19.03
N ARG A 202 29.69 7.91 -19.67
CA ARG A 202 30.09 9.27 -20.07
C ARG A 202 29.12 9.87 -21.09
N ILE A 203 28.84 9.13 -22.17
CA ILE A 203 27.90 9.57 -23.21
C ILE A 203 26.53 9.86 -22.58
N TYR A 204 26.04 8.98 -21.72
CA TYR A 204 24.76 9.18 -21.05
C TYR A 204 24.77 10.42 -20.15
N ALA A 205 25.81 10.61 -19.35
CA ALA A 205 25.92 11.78 -18.48
C ALA A 205 25.97 13.09 -19.28
N GLU A 206 26.72 13.11 -20.39
CA GLU A 206 26.81 14.25 -21.31
C GLU A 206 25.46 14.54 -22.00
N GLU A 207 24.81 13.50 -22.55
CA GLU A 207 23.50 13.63 -23.23
C GLU A 207 22.38 14.08 -22.28
N GLN A 208 22.47 13.74 -21.00
CA GLN A 208 21.51 14.14 -19.96
C GLN A 208 21.93 15.41 -19.21
N GLU A 209 23.02 16.06 -19.60
CA GLU A 209 23.56 17.27 -18.97
C GLU A 209 23.72 17.13 -17.44
N LEU A 210 24.27 15.99 -16.99
CA LEU A 210 24.42 15.69 -15.57
C LEU A 210 25.75 16.21 -15.01
N ASP A 211 25.72 16.73 -13.78
CA ASP A 211 26.89 17.18 -13.02
C ASP A 211 27.73 16.02 -12.43
N ILE A 212 27.65 14.83 -13.02
CA ILE A 212 28.40 13.63 -12.62
C ILE A 212 29.12 13.03 -13.83
N PRO A 213 30.41 12.63 -13.74
CA PRO A 213 31.19 12.19 -14.92
C PRO A 213 30.65 10.95 -15.62
N ILE A 214 30.01 10.05 -14.88
CA ILE A 214 29.47 8.79 -15.39
C ILE A 214 28.12 8.53 -14.73
N MET A 215 27.09 8.30 -15.54
CA MET A 215 25.78 7.86 -15.04
C MET A 215 25.11 6.85 -15.98
N TYR A 216 24.14 6.10 -15.44
CA TYR A 216 23.35 5.12 -16.18
C TYR A 216 21.88 5.21 -15.77
N GLN A 217 21.00 4.85 -16.70
CA GLN A 217 19.59 4.61 -16.39
C GLN A 217 19.23 3.13 -16.42
N TYR A 218 18.24 2.79 -15.60
CA TYR A 218 17.50 1.55 -15.70
C TYR A 218 16.00 1.88 -15.66
N HIS A 219 15.25 1.49 -16.70
CA HIS A 219 13.84 1.85 -16.91
C HIS A 219 13.54 3.35 -16.70
N GLY A 220 14.34 4.24 -17.30
CA GLY A 220 14.12 5.69 -17.24
C GLY A 220 14.53 6.34 -15.92
N ARG A 221 15.37 5.68 -15.10
CA ARG A 221 15.76 6.18 -13.78
C ARG A 221 17.24 5.97 -13.48
N GLU A 222 17.85 7.01 -12.92
CA GLU A 222 19.24 7.12 -12.49
C GLU A 222 19.44 6.57 -11.07
N TYR A 223 19.38 5.25 -10.89
CA TYR A 223 19.54 4.64 -9.57
C TYR A 223 20.97 4.76 -9.03
N LEU A 224 21.11 4.96 -7.71
CA LEU A 224 22.41 5.04 -7.04
C LEU A 224 22.79 3.75 -6.28
N GLY A 225 21.79 2.97 -5.87
CA GLY A 225 21.97 1.77 -5.05
C GLY A 225 22.67 0.59 -5.75
N ALA A 226 22.97 -0.47 -4.99
CA ALA A 226 23.77 -1.59 -5.46
C ALA A 226 23.07 -2.50 -6.49
N ALA A 227 21.75 -2.66 -6.43
CA ALA A 227 21.07 -3.59 -7.32
C ALA A 227 21.01 -3.07 -8.77
N HIS A 228 20.32 -1.94 -9.00
CA HIS A 228 20.10 -1.41 -10.35
C HIS A 228 20.87 -0.10 -10.63
N GLY A 229 21.76 0.31 -9.72
CA GLY A 229 22.33 1.66 -9.72
C GLY A 229 23.85 1.70 -9.75
N LEU A 230 24.36 2.93 -9.65
CA LEU A 230 25.76 3.30 -9.87
C LEU A 230 26.75 2.60 -8.94
N CYS A 231 26.38 2.33 -7.68
CA CYS A 231 27.29 1.79 -6.67
C CYS A 231 27.95 0.46 -7.08
N SER A 232 27.19 -0.50 -7.59
CA SER A 232 27.75 -1.80 -8.01
C SER A 232 28.53 -1.73 -9.32
N ILE A 233 28.21 -0.76 -10.18
CA ILE A 233 28.96 -0.47 -11.40
C ILE A 233 30.36 0.04 -11.04
N LEU A 234 30.44 0.98 -10.10
CA LEU A 234 31.72 1.47 -9.58
C LEU A 234 32.52 0.37 -8.89
N TRP A 235 31.88 -0.46 -8.06
CA TRP A 235 32.52 -1.64 -7.47
C TRP A 235 33.12 -2.55 -8.55
N ALA A 236 32.38 -2.84 -9.62
CA ALA A 236 32.88 -3.67 -10.72
C ALA A 236 34.10 -3.06 -11.43
N PHE A 237 34.24 -1.73 -11.45
CA PHE A 237 35.45 -1.06 -11.94
C PHE A 237 36.62 -1.19 -10.96
N LEU A 238 36.37 -1.04 -9.66
CA LEU A 238 37.40 -1.08 -8.63
C LEU A 238 38.02 -2.48 -8.48
N GLU A 239 37.26 -3.53 -8.76
CA GLU A 239 37.76 -4.93 -8.83
C GLU A 239 38.54 -5.25 -10.12
N SER A 240 38.59 -4.31 -11.08
CA SER A 240 39.20 -4.55 -12.38
C SER A 240 40.73 -4.70 -12.28
N PRO A 241 41.38 -5.53 -13.10
CA PRO A 241 42.84 -5.77 -13.06
C PRO A 241 43.69 -4.53 -13.35
N TRP A 242 43.07 -3.41 -13.71
CA TRP A 242 43.76 -2.15 -13.98
C TRP A 242 44.26 -1.52 -12.66
N TYR A 243 43.68 -1.94 -11.53
CA TYR A 243 44.10 -1.59 -10.18
C TYR A 243 45.04 -2.63 -9.53
N ALA A 244 45.41 -3.70 -10.25
CA ALA A 244 46.19 -4.82 -9.69
C ALA A 244 47.61 -4.44 -9.22
N TRP A 245 48.16 -3.33 -9.72
CA TRP A 245 49.47 -2.83 -9.31
C TRP A 245 49.48 -1.30 -9.30
N LYS A 246 50.02 -0.73 -8.22
CA LYS A 246 50.20 0.70 -8.01
C LYS A 246 51.71 1.00 -8.05
N SER A 247 52.13 1.99 -8.85
CA SER A 247 53.52 2.44 -8.86
C SER A 247 53.91 3.11 -7.54
N GLU A 248 55.21 3.31 -7.32
CA GLU A 248 55.75 4.01 -6.14
C GLU A 248 55.19 5.44 -6.02
N ASP A 249 54.96 6.10 -7.15
CA ASP A 249 54.34 7.44 -7.23
C ASP A 249 52.81 7.43 -7.04
N GLY A 250 52.23 6.25 -6.76
CA GLY A 250 50.82 6.09 -6.49
C GLY A 250 49.91 5.98 -7.73
N ILE A 251 50.47 5.77 -8.92
CA ILE A 251 49.75 5.72 -10.20
C ILE A 251 49.40 4.27 -10.57
N TYR A 252 48.21 4.07 -11.15
CA TYR A 252 47.79 2.79 -11.72
C TYR A 252 48.04 2.80 -13.24
N PRO A 253 49.14 2.22 -13.75
CA PRO A 253 49.55 2.38 -15.14
C PRO A 253 48.64 1.66 -16.15
N ASN A 254 47.85 0.70 -15.68
CA ASN A 254 46.96 -0.11 -16.51
C ASN A 254 45.62 0.59 -16.79
N ILE A 255 45.40 1.78 -16.21
CA ILE A 255 44.25 2.64 -16.48
C ILE A 255 44.70 4.00 -17.02
N SER A 256 44.06 4.46 -18.10
CA SER A 256 44.27 5.81 -18.59
C SER A 256 43.83 6.82 -17.54
N ILE A 257 44.58 7.91 -17.37
CA ILE A 257 44.28 8.94 -16.37
C ILE A 257 42.85 9.47 -16.48
N THR A 258 42.30 9.62 -17.69
CA THR A 258 40.92 10.08 -17.89
C THR A 258 39.89 9.13 -17.28
N LYS A 259 40.00 7.83 -17.56
CA LYS A 259 39.10 6.81 -16.97
C LYS A 259 39.25 6.70 -15.46
N TYR A 260 40.48 6.83 -14.97
CA TYR A 260 40.74 6.86 -13.53
C TYR A 260 40.02 8.05 -12.88
N ASN A 261 40.14 9.24 -13.48
CA ASN A 261 39.52 10.45 -12.98
C ASN A 261 37.99 10.36 -13.01
N ASP A 262 37.35 9.88 -14.08
CA ASP A 262 35.88 9.81 -14.03
C ASP A 262 35.39 8.88 -12.94
N ILE A 263 36.03 7.71 -12.75
CA ILE A 263 35.64 6.78 -11.68
C ILE A 263 35.80 7.47 -10.33
N LYS A 264 36.95 8.11 -10.10
CA LYS A 264 37.26 8.80 -8.85
C LYS A 264 36.27 9.94 -8.58
N GLU A 265 36.07 10.84 -9.54
CA GLU A 265 35.17 11.99 -9.42
C GLU A 265 33.71 11.55 -9.27
N THR A 266 33.30 10.44 -9.89
CA THR A 266 31.97 9.84 -9.67
C THR A 266 31.81 9.31 -8.25
N ILE A 267 32.87 8.71 -7.66
CA ILE A 267 32.89 8.30 -6.25
C ILE A 267 32.85 9.52 -5.33
N ASP A 268 33.64 10.55 -5.62
CA ASP A 268 33.65 11.79 -4.84
C ASP A 268 32.27 12.44 -4.82
N TYR A 269 31.58 12.50 -5.97
CA TYR A 269 30.19 12.96 -6.05
C TYR A 269 29.24 12.15 -5.16
N LEU A 270 29.36 10.81 -5.14
CA LEU A 270 28.53 9.98 -4.26
C LEU A 270 28.75 10.34 -2.78
N LEU A 271 30.01 10.59 -2.38
CA LEU A 271 30.34 11.01 -1.01
C LEU A 271 29.78 12.40 -0.69
N GLU A 272 29.79 13.33 -1.64
CA GLU A 272 29.23 14.67 -1.46
C GLU A 272 27.72 14.66 -1.18
N ILE A 273 26.98 13.72 -1.76
CA ILE A 273 25.53 13.59 -1.57
C ILE A 273 25.15 12.70 -0.37
N GLN A 274 26.13 12.17 0.37
CA GLN A 274 25.90 11.38 1.58
C GLN A 274 25.27 12.27 2.67
N ASP A 275 24.26 11.74 3.36
CA ASP A 275 23.65 12.46 4.47
C ASP A 275 24.45 12.31 5.79
N PRO A 276 24.16 13.15 6.81
CA PRO A 276 24.87 13.10 8.09
C PRO A 276 24.72 11.79 8.88
N GLU A 277 23.72 10.98 8.57
CA GLU A 277 23.50 9.65 9.18
C GLU A 277 24.22 8.54 8.37
N GLY A 278 24.91 8.91 7.29
CA GLY A 278 25.66 8.02 6.42
C GLY A 278 24.84 7.42 5.27
N GLY A 279 23.57 7.82 5.11
CA GLY A 279 22.68 7.37 4.06
C GLY A 279 22.92 8.03 2.70
N PHE A 280 22.41 7.40 1.63
CA PHE A 280 22.47 7.93 0.26
C PHE A 280 21.05 7.93 -0.34
N PRO A 281 20.71 8.89 -1.23
CA PRO A 281 19.47 8.87 -1.98
C PRO A 281 19.32 7.59 -2.83
N SER A 282 18.08 7.12 -3.03
CA SER A 282 17.84 5.91 -3.84
C SER A 282 18.09 6.10 -5.34
N LYS A 283 18.01 7.33 -5.84
CA LYS A 283 18.26 7.74 -7.23
C LYS A 283 18.77 9.18 -7.26
N LEU A 284 19.41 9.56 -8.36
CA LEU A 284 19.85 10.92 -8.60
C LEU A 284 18.67 11.91 -8.47
N ASN A 285 18.91 13.08 -7.89
CA ASN A 285 17.89 14.12 -7.65
C ASN A 285 16.68 13.69 -6.80
N SER A 286 16.81 12.62 -5.99
CA SER A 286 15.81 12.22 -5.00
C SER A 286 16.11 12.78 -3.62
N PHE A 287 15.06 13.27 -2.95
CA PHE A 287 15.13 13.71 -1.55
C PHE A 287 14.62 12.65 -0.56
N ASP A 288 14.14 11.49 -1.04
CA ASP A 288 13.76 10.37 -0.18
C ASP A 288 15.00 9.60 0.29
N LYS A 289 15.35 9.82 1.56
CA LYS A 289 16.50 9.23 2.27
C LYS A 289 16.08 8.13 3.26
N LYS A 290 14.80 7.76 3.33
CA LYS A 290 14.27 6.79 4.32
C LYS A 290 14.44 5.32 3.89
N LEU A 291 15.18 5.07 2.82
CA LEU A 291 15.30 3.77 2.16
C LEU A 291 16.59 3.07 2.57
N ILE A 292 16.53 2.37 3.71
CA ILE A 292 17.62 1.50 4.17
C ILE A 292 17.37 0.07 3.64
N HIS A 293 17.68 -0.18 2.37
CA HIS A 293 17.63 -1.53 1.80
C HIS A 293 18.51 -1.69 0.54
N TRP A 294 18.89 -2.94 0.27
CA TRP A 294 19.82 -3.31 -0.79
C TRP A 294 19.25 -3.17 -2.22
N CYS A 295 17.93 -3.34 -2.39
CA CYS A 295 17.31 -3.43 -3.72
C CYS A 295 16.82 -2.09 -4.28
N HIS A 296 15.63 -1.59 -3.91
CA HIS A 296 14.95 -0.44 -4.54
C HIS A 296 13.86 0.15 -3.66
N GLY A 297 13.78 1.50 -3.57
CA GLY A 297 12.58 2.18 -3.09
C GLY A 297 11.32 1.62 -3.75
N ALA A 298 10.28 1.37 -2.95
CA ALA A 298 9.03 0.77 -3.45
C ALA A 298 8.48 1.60 -4.63
N PRO A 299 7.80 1.00 -5.62
CA PRO A 299 7.11 1.80 -6.62
C PRO A 299 6.06 2.62 -5.87
N GLY A 300 6.31 3.92 -5.75
CA GLY A 300 5.28 4.87 -5.33
C GLY A 300 4.13 4.87 -6.33
N ASN A 301 3.17 5.75 -6.12
CA ASN A 301 2.10 6.00 -7.08
C ASN A 301 2.69 6.16 -8.51
N PRO A 302 2.29 5.32 -9.49
CA PRO A 302 2.89 5.31 -10.83
C PRO A 302 2.42 6.50 -11.68
N PHE A 303 1.43 7.26 -11.23
CA PHE A 303 0.91 8.42 -11.95
C PHE A 303 1.68 9.68 -11.58
N GLU A 304 1.97 10.50 -12.57
CA GLU A 304 2.40 11.88 -12.33
C GLU A 304 1.28 12.68 -11.65
N ASP A 305 1.67 13.62 -10.79
CA ASP A 305 0.72 14.52 -10.13
C ASP A 305 0.27 15.64 -11.08
N TYR A 306 -0.84 16.30 -10.71
CA TYR A 306 -1.53 17.31 -11.53
C TYR A 306 -0.62 18.45 -12.02
N LYS A 307 -0.76 18.80 -13.31
CA LYS A 307 -0.18 19.99 -13.95
C LYS A 307 -1.30 20.85 -14.56
N GLU A 308 -1.06 22.16 -14.74
CA GLU A 308 -2.10 23.13 -15.19
C GLU A 308 -2.72 22.83 -16.58
N GLY A 309 -2.18 21.88 -17.36
CA GLY A 309 -2.78 21.39 -18.61
C GLY A 309 -3.74 20.19 -18.48
N ASP A 310 -3.80 19.53 -17.32
CA ASP A 310 -4.56 18.29 -17.13
C ASP A 310 -6.07 18.50 -16.99
N ALA A 311 -6.57 19.74 -16.95
CA ALA A 311 -8.00 20.01 -16.86
C ALA A 311 -8.78 19.39 -18.05
N ALA A 312 -8.19 19.40 -19.26
CA ALA A 312 -8.76 18.80 -20.46
C ALA A 312 -8.83 17.26 -20.41
N TYR A 313 -8.09 16.61 -19.51
CA TYR A 313 -8.17 15.16 -19.28
C TYR A 313 -9.48 14.78 -18.55
N LEU A 314 -9.99 15.66 -17.69
CA LEU A 314 -11.18 15.38 -16.86
C LEU A 314 -12.43 15.24 -17.73
N GLU A 315 -12.59 16.10 -18.74
CA GLU A 315 -13.75 16.10 -19.66
C GLU A 315 -13.83 14.86 -20.56
N LYS A 316 -12.72 14.14 -20.77
CA LYS A 316 -12.64 13.01 -21.71
C LYS A 316 -12.97 11.65 -21.10
N ASN A 317 -13.24 11.58 -19.80
CA ASN A 317 -13.39 10.31 -19.07
C ASN A 317 -14.84 9.92 -18.76
N GLU A 318 -15.82 10.76 -19.09
CA GLU A 318 -17.23 10.53 -18.73
C GLU A 318 -17.76 9.19 -19.28
N ASP A 319 -17.62 8.96 -20.58
CA ASP A 319 -18.06 7.71 -21.23
C ASP A 319 -17.39 6.47 -20.61
N LYS A 320 -16.09 6.56 -20.31
CA LYS A 320 -15.32 5.48 -19.68
C LYS A 320 -15.87 5.16 -18.28
N ILE A 321 -16.23 6.18 -17.50
CA ILE A 321 -16.80 6.00 -16.17
C ILE A 321 -18.19 5.35 -16.29
N ILE A 322 -19.03 5.82 -17.21
CA ILE A 322 -20.36 5.27 -17.46
C ILE A 322 -20.27 3.78 -17.87
N ASP A 323 -19.33 3.42 -18.75
CA ASP A 323 -19.10 2.03 -19.17
C ASP A 323 -18.63 1.15 -18.02
N LEU A 324 -17.74 1.66 -17.16
CA LEU A 324 -17.32 0.94 -15.95
C LEU A 324 -18.49 0.69 -15.00
N ILE A 325 -19.33 1.71 -14.78
CA ILE A 325 -20.54 1.56 -13.96
C ILE A 325 -21.45 0.50 -14.57
N ARG A 326 -21.73 0.56 -15.88
CA ARG A 326 -22.58 -0.43 -16.56
C ARG A 326 -22.06 -1.85 -16.37
N ASN A 327 -20.77 -2.08 -16.65
CA ASN A 327 -20.13 -3.38 -16.51
C ASN A 327 -20.19 -3.92 -15.08
N TYR A 328 -19.87 -3.08 -14.08
CA TYR A 328 -19.89 -3.51 -12.69
C TYR A 328 -21.30 -3.77 -12.18
N VAL A 329 -22.28 -2.95 -12.55
CA VAL A 329 -23.69 -3.17 -12.17
C VAL A 329 -24.22 -4.46 -12.80
N GLU A 330 -23.94 -4.73 -14.08
CA GLU A 330 -24.32 -5.98 -14.73
C GLU A 330 -23.74 -7.20 -14.01
N ILE A 331 -22.45 -7.17 -13.67
CA ILE A 331 -21.79 -8.25 -12.91
C ILE A 331 -22.43 -8.42 -11.52
N ILE A 332 -22.68 -7.32 -10.80
CA ILE A 332 -23.28 -7.37 -9.46
C ILE A 332 -24.68 -7.99 -9.53
N LEU A 333 -25.51 -7.54 -10.47
CA LEU A 333 -26.87 -8.06 -10.64
C LEU A 333 -26.86 -9.53 -11.08
N ASP A 334 -26.01 -9.91 -12.03
CA ASP A 334 -25.88 -11.32 -12.45
C ASP A 334 -25.48 -12.24 -11.29
N LYS A 335 -24.49 -11.83 -10.49
CA LYS A 335 -23.90 -12.67 -9.44
C LYS A 335 -24.67 -12.65 -8.13
N THR A 336 -25.43 -11.60 -7.82
CA THR A 336 -26.03 -11.44 -6.49
C THR A 336 -27.55 -11.40 -6.47
N HIS A 337 -28.24 -11.45 -7.61
CA HIS A 337 -29.71 -11.30 -7.66
C HIS A 337 -30.47 -12.18 -6.66
N PRO A 338 -31.27 -11.60 -5.74
CA PRO A 338 -31.94 -12.32 -4.66
C PRO A 338 -32.71 -13.56 -5.12
N LEU A 339 -33.55 -13.40 -6.14
CA LEU A 339 -34.41 -14.47 -6.65
C LEU A 339 -33.71 -15.53 -7.52
N LYS A 340 -32.48 -15.28 -8.00
CA LYS A 340 -31.78 -16.21 -8.92
C LYS A 340 -30.72 -17.04 -8.22
N ASN A 341 -30.03 -16.45 -7.23
CA ASN A 341 -28.83 -17.03 -6.61
C ASN A 341 -29.02 -17.30 -5.10
N GLY A 342 -30.21 -17.78 -4.71
CA GLY A 342 -30.56 -18.04 -3.30
C GLY A 342 -29.68 -19.11 -2.65
N GLY A 343 -28.77 -18.70 -1.75
CA GLY A 343 -27.89 -19.59 -0.99
C GLY A 343 -27.74 -19.16 0.47
N SER A 344 -27.37 -20.10 1.33
CA SER A 344 -27.36 -20.04 2.81
C SER A 344 -26.34 -19.08 3.46
N ASN A 345 -25.66 -18.23 2.69
CA ASN A 345 -24.59 -17.34 3.18
C ASN A 345 -24.80 -15.87 2.76
N ARG A 346 -26.05 -15.47 2.48
CA ARG A 346 -26.41 -14.07 2.26
C ARG A 346 -26.54 -13.33 3.58
N ARG A 347 -26.08 -12.08 3.58
CA ARG A 347 -26.22 -11.14 4.70
C ARG A 347 -27.19 -10.04 4.30
N GLY A 348 -27.98 -9.56 5.24
CA GLY A 348 -28.92 -8.46 4.99
C GLY A 348 -28.33 -7.06 5.18
N ASP A 349 -27.24 -6.92 5.94
CA ASP A 349 -26.72 -5.62 6.40
C ASP A 349 -26.17 -4.70 5.29
N LEU A 350 -25.88 -3.45 5.65
CA LEU A 350 -25.35 -2.42 4.73
C LEU A 350 -23.89 -2.64 4.34
N TYR A 351 -23.09 -3.23 5.23
CA TYR A 351 -21.65 -3.33 5.04
C TYR A 351 -21.32 -4.32 3.93
N VAL A 352 -21.83 -5.55 4.05
CA VAL A 352 -21.54 -6.66 3.13
C VAL A 352 -22.76 -7.32 2.50
N GLY A 353 -23.95 -6.88 2.87
CA GLY A 353 -25.21 -7.52 2.51
C GLY A 353 -26.04 -6.80 1.44
N ASP A 354 -27.24 -7.33 1.25
CA ASP A 354 -28.17 -6.92 0.19
C ASP A 354 -28.63 -5.46 0.33
N ALA A 355 -28.79 -4.94 1.56
CA ALA A 355 -29.16 -3.54 1.76
C ALA A 355 -28.05 -2.57 1.30
N GLY A 356 -26.78 -2.99 1.32
CA GLY A 356 -25.68 -2.22 0.72
C GLY A 356 -25.77 -2.14 -0.80
N ILE A 357 -26.20 -3.21 -1.47
CA ILE A 357 -26.45 -3.22 -2.91
C ILE A 357 -27.69 -2.39 -3.24
N ALA A 358 -28.74 -2.47 -2.42
CA ALA A 358 -29.92 -1.61 -2.54
C ALA A 358 -29.55 -0.12 -2.45
N TYR A 359 -28.65 0.26 -1.54
CA TYR A 359 -28.13 1.63 -1.47
C TYR A 359 -27.42 2.09 -2.76
N MET A 360 -26.56 1.24 -3.34
CA MET A 360 -25.93 1.53 -4.64
C MET A 360 -26.99 1.77 -5.72
N LEU A 361 -28.06 0.96 -5.75
CA LEU A 361 -29.16 1.10 -6.71
C LEU A 361 -29.99 2.37 -6.50
N ILE A 362 -30.20 2.81 -5.26
CA ILE A 362 -30.79 4.13 -4.96
C ILE A 362 -29.95 5.23 -5.60
N LYS A 363 -28.62 5.17 -5.42
CA LYS A 363 -27.70 6.17 -5.96
C LYS A 363 -27.74 6.22 -7.49
N ILE A 364 -27.82 5.06 -8.15
CA ILE A 364 -28.05 4.97 -9.60
C ILE A 364 -29.38 5.60 -9.99
N HIS A 365 -30.46 5.29 -9.27
CA HIS A 365 -31.79 5.86 -9.56
C HIS A 365 -31.81 7.39 -9.43
N GLN A 366 -31.16 7.94 -8.41
CA GLN A 366 -31.15 9.39 -8.17
C GLN A 366 -30.27 10.15 -9.18
N ASN A 367 -29.16 9.56 -9.65
CA ASN A 367 -28.16 10.28 -10.43
C ASN A 367 -28.10 9.87 -11.91
N LEU A 368 -28.42 8.62 -12.24
CA LEU A 368 -28.16 8.02 -13.56
C LEU A 368 -29.40 7.37 -14.22
N LYS A 369 -30.62 7.57 -13.70
CA LYS A 369 -31.85 6.96 -14.22
C LYS A 369 -32.06 7.13 -15.73
N ASN A 370 -31.64 8.27 -16.29
CA ASN A 370 -31.80 8.56 -17.71
C ASN A 370 -30.62 8.08 -18.57
N LEU A 371 -29.50 7.70 -17.95
CA LEU A 371 -28.25 7.28 -18.63
C LEU A 371 -28.09 5.77 -18.67
N LEU A 372 -28.45 5.08 -17.59
CA LEU A 372 -28.41 3.64 -17.48
C LEU A 372 -29.85 3.14 -17.55
N SER A 373 -30.22 2.47 -18.65
CA SER A 373 -31.55 1.87 -18.86
C SER A 373 -31.82 0.66 -17.95
N ILE A 374 -31.52 0.82 -16.65
CA ILE A 374 -31.64 -0.18 -15.59
C ILE A 374 -32.80 0.26 -14.70
N PRO A 375 -33.78 -0.62 -14.40
CA PRO A 375 -34.86 -0.33 -13.46
C PRO A 375 -34.34 -0.37 -12.01
N ALA A 376 -33.42 0.54 -11.67
CA ALA A 376 -32.62 0.50 -10.45
C ALA A 376 -33.48 0.54 -9.17
N LEU A 377 -34.56 1.33 -9.14
CA LEU A 377 -35.47 1.39 -7.99
C LEU A 377 -36.21 0.07 -7.77
N GLU A 378 -36.60 -0.63 -8.85
CA GLU A 378 -37.26 -1.94 -8.74
C GLU A 378 -36.29 -3.00 -8.23
N TYR A 379 -35.04 -3.00 -8.71
CA TYR A 379 -34.01 -3.85 -8.12
C TYR A 379 -33.76 -3.50 -6.65
N ALA A 380 -33.70 -2.21 -6.29
CA ALA A 380 -33.48 -1.79 -4.91
C ALA A 380 -34.55 -2.35 -3.97
N LYS A 381 -35.83 -2.35 -4.40
CA LYS A 381 -36.93 -3.00 -3.67
C LYS A 381 -36.68 -4.49 -3.47
N VAL A 382 -36.28 -5.22 -4.51
CA VAL A 382 -35.99 -6.67 -4.40
C VAL A 382 -34.85 -6.95 -3.42
N TYR A 383 -33.76 -6.19 -3.48
CA TYR A 383 -32.63 -6.37 -2.55
C TYR A 383 -32.99 -5.98 -1.11
N VAL A 384 -33.76 -4.91 -0.88
CA VAL A 384 -34.12 -4.50 0.48
C VAL A 384 -35.13 -5.45 1.13
N GLU A 385 -36.06 -6.04 0.36
CA GLU A 385 -36.95 -7.08 0.87
C GLU A 385 -36.17 -8.35 1.22
N SER A 386 -35.21 -8.77 0.37
CA SER A 386 -34.26 -9.85 0.70
C SER A 386 -33.46 -9.55 1.98
N ALA A 387 -33.03 -8.30 2.17
CA ALA A 387 -32.36 -7.89 3.40
C ALA A 387 -33.28 -8.00 4.63
N LYS A 388 -34.57 -7.64 4.49
CA LYS A 388 -35.58 -7.76 5.54
C LYS A 388 -35.90 -9.21 5.91
N GLU A 389 -35.84 -10.14 4.98
CA GLU A 389 -35.98 -11.58 5.28
C GLU A 389 -34.88 -12.09 6.23
N ASN A 390 -33.72 -11.43 6.24
CA ASN A 390 -32.56 -11.79 7.05
C ASN A 390 -32.42 -10.98 8.36
N LEU A 391 -33.47 -10.27 8.81
CA LEU A 391 -33.43 -9.48 10.05
C LEU A 391 -33.12 -10.34 11.31
N SER A 392 -33.52 -11.61 11.29
CA SER A 392 -33.30 -12.56 12.38
C SER A 392 -31.84 -12.95 12.57
N THR A 393 -30.96 -12.67 11.60
CA THR A 393 -29.51 -12.87 11.73
C THR A 393 -28.87 -11.91 12.74
N TYR A 394 -29.56 -10.82 13.11
CA TYR A 394 -29.03 -9.75 13.95
C TYR A 394 -29.96 -9.42 15.15
N PRO A 395 -30.35 -10.41 15.97
CA PRO A 395 -31.39 -10.22 16.99
C PRO A 395 -31.02 -9.15 18.03
N ASP A 396 -29.73 -9.06 18.38
CA ASP A 396 -29.21 -8.15 19.42
C ASP A 396 -28.55 -6.86 18.87
N LYS A 397 -28.65 -6.60 17.56
CA LYS A 397 -27.98 -5.47 16.88
C LYS A 397 -28.99 -4.47 16.31
N SER A 398 -29.96 -4.07 17.13
CA SER A 398 -31.05 -3.17 16.72
C SER A 398 -30.61 -1.72 16.46
N CYS A 399 -29.49 -1.27 17.05
CA CYS A 399 -28.87 0.03 16.79
C CYS A 399 -27.76 -0.01 15.72
N ALA A 400 -27.29 -1.20 15.33
CA ALA A 400 -26.16 -1.32 14.41
C ALA A 400 -26.54 -0.89 13.00
N PHE A 401 -25.87 0.16 12.52
CA PHE A 401 -26.19 0.77 11.24
C PHE A 401 -25.60 0.01 10.06
N LEU A 402 -24.26 -0.09 9.97
CA LEU A 402 -23.65 -0.80 8.85
C LEU A 402 -23.74 -2.32 8.98
N SER A 403 -23.68 -2.85 10.20
CA SER A 403 -23.60 -4.30 10.47
C SER A 403 -24.83 -4.89 11.16
N GLY A 404 -26.00 -4.26 11.02
CA GLY A 404 -27.24 -4.78 11.59
C GLY A 404 -28.51 -4.15 11.02
N ASN A 405 -29.60 -4.22 11.79
CA ASN A 405 -30.95 -3.99 11.30
C ASN A 405 -31.28 -2.51 11.08
N ALA A 406 -30.60 -1.58 11.78
CA ALA A 406 -30.89 -0.16 11.66
C ALA A 406 -30.64 0.34 10.23
N GLY A 407 -29.52 -0.05 9.61
CA GLY A 407 -29.24 0.35 8.24
C GLY A 407 -30.25 -0.20 7.23
N ILE A 408 -30.72 -1.44 7.42
CA ILE A 408 -31.73 -2.07 6.55
C ILE A 408 -33.01 -1.22 6.55
N TYR A 409 -33.51 -0.83 7.72
CA TYR A 409 -34.69 0.02 7.83
C TYR A 409 -34.46 1.44 7.27
N ALA A 410 -33.28 2.02 7.46
CA ALA A 410 -32.97 3.35 6.92
C ALA A 410 -32.96 3.36 5.38
N VAL A 411 -32.32 2.37 4.75
CA VAL A 411 -32.32 2.21 3.30
C VAL A 411 -33.73 1.92 2.78
N SER A 412 -34.49 1.06 3.47
CA SER A 412 -35.87 0.76 3.12
C SER A 412 -36.80 1.97 3.20
N ALA A 413 -36.65 2.81 4.23
CA ALA A 413 -37.45 4.02 4.38
C ALA A 413 -37.23 4.97 3.19
N VAL A 414 -35.98 5.12 2.73
CA VAL A 414 -35.66 5.93 1.55
C VAL A 414 -36.23 5.31 0.26
N ILE A 415 -36.16 3.99 0.09
CA ILE A 415 -36.79 3.30 -1.06
C ILE A 415 -38.31 3.50 -1.07
N ASN A 416 -38.94 3.39 0.09
CA ASN A 416 -40.37 3.64 0.25
C ASN A 416 -40.73 5.10 -0.07
N ASN A 417 -39.91 6.05 0.37
CA ASN A 417 -40.09 7.47 0.03
C ASN A 417 -39.97 7.71 -1.47
N LEU A 418 -38.95 7.14 -2.14
CA LEU A 418 -38.77 7.22 -3.59
C LEU A 418 -39.86 6.49 -4.39
N SER A 419 -40.65 5.64 -3.73
CA SER A 419 -41.77 4.91 -4.31
C SER A 419 -43.13 5.51 -3.93
N ASP A 420 -43.15 6.71 -3.34
CA ASP A 420 -44.34 7.39 -2.82
C ASP A 420 -45.15 6.55 -1.81
N ASN A 421 -44.52 5.57 -1.14
CA ASN A 421 -45.14 4.70 -0.14
C ASN A 421 -44.97 5.26 1.28
N GLN A 422 -45.73 6.30 1.61
CA GLN A 422 -45.66 6.95 2.93
C GLN A 422 -45.96 6.00 4.09
N SER A 423 -46.84 5.01 3.90
CA SER A 423 -47.12 4.02 4.95
C SER A 423 -45.91 3.14 5.27
N GLY A 424 -45.14 2.76 4.23
CA GLY A 424 -43.87 2.05 4.36
C GLY A 424 -42.79 2.89 5.04
N VAL A 425 -42.69 4.17 4.68
CA VAL A 425 -41.77 5.13 5.35
C VAL A 425 -42.03 5.13 6.86
N GLN A 426 -43.28 5.32 7.28
CA GLN A 426 -43.63 5.35 8.70
C GLN A 426 -43.37 4.01 9.40
N ALA A 427 -43.62 2.88 8.74
CA ALA A 427 -43.37 1.55 9.28
C ALA A 427 -41.87 1.26 9.48
N ASP A 428 -41.04 1.66 8.52
CA ASP A 428 -39.58 1.49 8.59
C ASP A 428 -38.96 2.41 9.64
N ILE A 429 -39.37 3.69 9.71
CA ILE A 429 -38.92 4.63 10.74
C ILE A 429 -39.30 4.13 12.14
N LYS A 430 -40.56 3.67 12.32
CA LYS A 430 -40.98 3.07 13.59
C LYS A 430 -40.13 1.86 13.96
N SER A 431 -39.70 1.07 12.99
CA SER A 431 -38.83 -0.09 13.21
C SER A 431 -37.39 0.31 13.53
N TYR A 432 -36.86 1.33 12.85
CA TYR A 432 -35.56 1.94 13.14
C TYR A 432 -35.49 2.49 14.56
N LEU A 433 -36.52 3.20 15.01
CA LEU A 433 -36.61 3.83 16.33
C LEU A 433 -36.67 2.83 17.49
N LYS A 434 -36.88 1.53 17.24
CA LYS A 434 -36.74 0.49 18.28
C LYS A 434 -35.32 0.45 18.85
N GLY A 435 -34.31 0.76 18.04
CA GLY A 435 -32.91 0.87 18.44
C GLY A 435 -32.61 2.04 19.39
N LEU A 436 -33.50 3.03 19.51
CA LEU A 436 -33.31 4.19 20.37
C LEU A 436 -33.14 3.78 21.84
N SER A 437 -33.90 2.78 22.29
CA SER A 437 -33.83 2.26 23.66
C SER A 437 -32.46 1.69 24.04
N VAL A 438 -31.63 1.30 23.06
CA VAL A 438 -30.25 0.87 23.26
C VAL A 438 -29.34 2.10 23.29
N CYS A 439 -29.57 3.05 22.39
CA CYS A 439 -28.77 4.26 22.26
C CYS A 439 -28.90 5.21 23.47
N THR A 440 -30.01 5.18 24.19
CA THR A 440 -30.25 6.05 25.36
C THR A 440 -29.98 5.40 26.71
N LYS A 441 -29.51 4.14 26.73
CA LYS A 441 -29.09 3.47 27.98
C LYS A 441 -27.60 3.66 28.24
N PRO A 442 -27.18 3.94 29.49
CA PRO A 442 -25.78 3.91 29.88
C PRO A 442 -25.31 2.46 29.88
N SER A 443 -24.40 2.13 28.96
CA SER A 443 -23.81 0.80 28.83
C SER A 443 -22.30 0.94 28.74
N PHE A 444 -21.60 0.48 29.77
CA PHE A 444 -20.14 0.54 29.90
C PHE A 444 -19.53 -0.79 29.42
N GLY A 445 -18.38 -0.73 28.73
CA GLY A 445 -17.80 -1.87 27.99
C GLY A 445 -18.36 -1.98 26.57
N GLY A 446 -17.58 -1.53 25.57
CA GLY A 446 -17.95 -1.54 24.15
C GLY A 446 -17.93 -2.94 23.55
N THR A 447 -19.04 -3.66 23.65
CA THR A 447 -19.33 -4.87 22.87
C THR A 447 -20.26 -4.52 21.71
N ASP A 448 -20.55 -5.51 20.85
CA ASP A 448 -21.34 -5.36 19.62
C ASP A 448 -22.74 -4.74 19.78
N SER A 449 -23.28 -4.64 21.01
CA SER A 449 -24.61 -4.08 21.30
C SER A 449 -24.59 -2.77 22.10
N THR A 450 -23.42 -2.27 22.51
CA THR A 450 -23.27 -1.14 23.45
C THR A 450 -22.21 -0.11 23.05
N GLY A 451 -21.50 -0.36 21.95
CA GLY A 451 -20.46 0.51 21.41
C GLY A 451 -20.97 1.88 20.93
N ASP A 452 -20.03 2.79 20.71
CA ASP A 452 -20.32 4.15 20.23
C ASP A 452 -19.83 4.38 18.80
N GLU A 453 -19.09 3.43 18.23
CA GLU A 453 -18.48 3.52 16.91
C GLU A 453 -19.49 3.41 15.74
N PHE A 454 -18.98 3.42 14.50
CA PHE A 454 -19.81 3.61 13.30
C PHE A 454 -20.50 2.35 12.79
N LEU A 455 -19.90 1.16 12.95
CA LEU A 455 -20.45 -0.04 12.31
C LEU A 455 -21.67 -0.59 13.07
N VAL A 456 -21.58 -0.62 14.40
CA VAL A 456 -22.56 -1.20 15.32
C VAL A 456 -23.03 -0.25 16.41
N GLY A 457 -22.31 0.85 16.65
CA GLY A 457 -22.57 1.76 17.76
C GLY A 457 -23.47 2.98 17.48
N ARG A 458 -23.53 3.87 18.48
CA ARG A 458 -24.38 5.08 18.48
C ARG A 458 -24.01 6.09 17.39
N ALA A 459 -22.74 6.24 17.03
CA ALA A 459 -22.35 7.13 15.92
C ALA A 459 -22.92 6.64 14.59
N GLY A 460 -22.91 5.32 14.34
CA GLY A 460 -23.55 4.72 13.18
C GLY A 460 -25.07 4.94 13.18
N TYR A 461 -25.71 4.76 14.34
CA TYR A 461 -27.15 5.00 14.48
C TYR A 461 -27.53 6.47 14.22
N LEU A 462 -26.69 7.43 14.65
CA LEU A 462 -26.85 8.84 14.28
C LEU A 462 -26.67 9.06 12.78
N ALA A 463 -25.67 8.43 12.15
CA ALA A 463 -25.46 8.49 10.70
C ALA A 463 -26.69 8.03 9.91
N GLY A 464 -27.41 7.01 10.38
CA GLY A 464 -28.67 6.58 9.78
C GLY A 464 -29.83 7.57 9.94
N ILE A 465 -29.92 8.25 11.08
CA ILE A 465 -30.89 9.35 11.29
C ILE A 465 -30.60 10.48 10.31
N TYR A 466 -29.33 10.89 10.23
CA TYR A 466 -28.87 11.93 9.32
C TYR A 466 -29.17 11.58 7.86
N TYR A 467 -28.87 10.36 7.43
CA TYR A 467 -29.17 9.87 6.09
C TYR A 467 -30.67 9.91 5.77
N MET A 468 -31.54 9.48 6.69
CA MET A 468 -33.00 9.55 6.49
C MET A 468 -33.49 10.98 6.42
N ASN A 469 -33.01 11.87 7.30
CA ASN A 469 -33.39 13.29 7.32
C ASN A 469 -32.99 14.03 6.04
N GLN A 470 -31.88 13.64 5.39
CA GLN A 470 -31.47 14.20 4.11
C GLN A 470 -32.32 13.71 2.93
N ASN A 471 -32.91 12.51 3.02
CA ASN A 471 -33.53 11.84 1.88
C ASN A 471 -35.06 11.74 1.96
N ILE A 472 -35.66 12.10 3.10
CA ILE A 472 -37.10 12.01 3.36
C ILE A 472 -37.60 13.38 3.79
N ASN A 473 -38.51 13.95 3.00
CA ASN A 473 -39.12 15.24 3.25
C ASN A 473 -40.64 15.10 3.46
N PRO A 474 -41.22 15.75 4.50
CA PRO A 474 -40.54 16.52 5.54
C PRO A 474 -39.68 15.65 6.47
N ILE A 475 -38.77 16.25 7.23
CA ILE A 475 -37.95 15.54 8.23
C ILE A 475 -38.86 14.81 9.21
N GLN A 476 -38.51 13.57 9.52
CA GLN A 476 -39.34 12.65 10.31
C GLN A 476 -38.80 12.42 11.73
N ILE A 477 -37.50 12.64 11.98
CA ILE A 477 -36.86 12.38 13.26
C ILE A 477 -36.39 13.70 13.88
N LYS A 478 -36.98 14.03 15.03
CA LYS A 478 -36.81 15.31 15.73
C LYS A 478 -35.40 15.52 16.28
N ASN A 479 -34.98 16.78 16.33
CA ASN A 479 -33.69 17.21 16.90
C ASN A 479 -33.49 16.77 18.36
N SER A 480 -34.56 16.66 19.15
CA SER A 480 -34.49 16.23 20.55
C SER A 480 -33.90 14.82 20.71
N ILE A 481 -34.21 13.91 19.79
CA ILE A 481 -33.68 12.54 19.79
C ILE A 481 -32.17 12.55 19.51
N ILE A 482 -31.73 13.35 18.54
CA ILE A 482 -30.31 13.49 18.19
C ILE A 482 -29.53 14.04 19.39
N VAL A 483 -30.05 15.10 20.03
CA VAL A 483 -29.43 15.74 21.21
C VAL A 483 -29.38 14.79 22.41
N GLU A 484 -30.40 13.96 22.61
CA GLU A 484 -30.43 12.94 23.67
C GLU A 484 -29.31 11.91 23.48
N ILE A 485 -29.16 11.35 22.28
CA ILE A 485 -28.10 10.38 21.96
C ILE A 485 -26.71 11.03 22.10
N CYS A 486 -26.52 12.22 21.56
CA CYS A 486 -25.23 12.92 21.67
C CYS A 486 -24.88 13.22 23.13
N THR A 487 -25.85 13.60 23.96
CA THR A 487 -25.66 13.82 25.40
C THR A 487 -25.24 12.55 26.13
N MET A 488 -25.83 11.40 25.78
CA MET A 488 -25.40 10.11 26.33
C MET A 488 -23.95 9.79 25.93
N MET A 489 -23.62 9.92 24.64
CA MET A 489 -22.29 9.60 24.11
C MET A 489 -21.19 10.47 24.74
N ILE A 490 -21.40 11.78 24.87
CA ILE A 490 -20.37 12.67 25.43
C ILE A 490 -20.13 12.42 26.92
N ASN A 491 -21.20 12.19 27.70
CA ASN A 491 -21.08 11.87 29.12
C ASN A 491 -20.30 10.56 29.31
N LYS A 492 -20.62 9.53 28.52
CA LYS A 492 -19.92 8.24 28.56
C LYS A 492 -18.44 8.38 28.19
N GLY A 493 -18.12 9.17 27.15
CA GLY A 493 -16.74 9.33 26.71
C GLY A 493 -15.86 10.10 27.71
N ARG A 494 -16.44 11.08 28.43
CA ARG A 494 -15.77 11.75 29.56
C ARG A 494 -15.48 10.80 30.70
N MET A 495 -16.50 10.04 31.13
CA MET A 495 -16.36 9.06 32.21
C MET A 495 -15.27 8.03 31.88
N TYR A 496 -15.26 7.53 30.64
CA TYR A 496 -14.25 6.57 30.22
C TYR A 496 -12.82 7.17 30.22
N ALA A 497 -12.66 8.40 29.73
CA ALA A 497 -11.36 9.07 29.75
C ALA A 497 -10.85 9.30 31.19
N GLU A 498 -11.73 9.71 32.10
CA GLU A 498 -11.42 9.89 33.52
C GLU A 498 -11.06 8.55 34.20
N GLU A 499 -11.86 7.51 33.99
CA GLU A 499 -11.63 6.17 34.55
C GLU A 499 -10.32 5.53 34.06
N GLN A 500 -9.90 5.84 32.84
CA GLN A 500 -8.65 5.35 32.26
C GLN A 500 -7.46 6.32 32.46
N GLU A 501 -7.67 7.42 33.20
CA GLU A 501 -6.66 8.45 33.47
C GLU A 501 -5.96 8.97 32.19
N LEU A 502 -6.75 9.22 31.14
CA LEU A 502 -6.23 9.65 29.84
C LEU A 502 -6.09 11.18 29.76
N ASP A 503 -5.02 11.66 29.13
CA ASP A 503 -4.77 13.08 28.85
C ASP A 503 -5.64 13.67 27.71
N ILE A 504 -6.76 13.01 27.38
CA ILE A 504 -7.70 13.43 26.33
C ILE A 504 -9.11 13.59 26.93
N PRO A 505 -9.87 14.67 26.63
CA PRO A 505 -11.13 14.93 27.32
C PRO A 505 -12.22 13.88 27.11
N ILE A 506 -12.24 13.23 25.95
CA ILE A 506 -13.24 12.22 25.58
C ILE A 506 -12.54 11.06 24.88
N MET A 507 -12.76 9.83 25.36
CA MET A 507 -12.28 8.63 24.68
C MET A 507 -13.30 7.48 24.73
N TYR A 508 -13.15 6.52 23.83
CA TYR A 508 -14.02 5.35 23.73
C TYR A 508 -13.20 4.09 23.44
N GLN A 509 -13.74 2.95 23.86
CA GLN A 509 -13.21 1.63 23.51
C GLN A 509 -14.20 0.79 22.71
N TYR A 510 -13.64 -0.09 21.87
CA TYR A 510 -14.36 -1.17 21.23
C TYR A 510 -13.46 -2.42 21.18
N HIS A 511 -13.98 -3.56 21.66
CA HIS A 511 -13.18 -4.80 21.86
C HIS A 511 -11.84 -4.53 22.59
N ASP A 512 -11.93 -3.85 23.73
CA ASP A 512 -10.80 -3.54 24.63
C ASP A 512 -9.67 -2.74 23.97
N ARG A 513 -10.03 -1.87 23.01
CA ARG A 513 -9.08 -1.01 22.29
C ARG A 513 -9.66 0.37 22.00
N GLU A 514 -8.81 1.37 22.16
CA GLU A 514 -9.10 2.79 21.93
C GLU A 514 -8.82 3.14 20.46
N TYR A 515 -9.68 2.69 19.55
CA TYR A 515 -9.55 2.96 18.12
C TYR A 515 -9.69 4.45 17.79
N LEU A 516 -8.96 4.91 16.78
CA LEU A 516 -8.97 6.31 16.34
C LEU A 516 -9.65 6.52 14.98
N GLY A 517 -9.67 5.50 14.12
CA GLY A 517 -10.19 5.58 12.75
C GLY A 517 -11.71 5.72 12.63
N ALA A 518 -12.22 5.94 11.41
CA ALA A 518 -13.64 6.21 11.19
C ALA A 518 -14.55 5.00 11.40
N ALA A 519 -14.08 3.77 11.21
CA ALA A 519 -14.93 2.59 11.38
C ALA A 519 -15.27 2.35 12.86
N HIS A 520 -14.23 2.14 13.68
CA HIS A 520 -14.38 1.62 15.04
C HIS A 520 -14.01 2.63 16.13
N GLY A 521 -13.66 3.85 15.75
CA GLY A 521 -12.90 4.74 16.61
C GLY A 521 -13.46 6.14 16.79
N LEU A 522 -12.67 6.92 17.51
CA LEU A 522 -12.95 8.29 17.93
C LEU A 522 -13.35 9.22 16.76
N CYS A 523 -12.78 9.02 15.57
CA CYS A 523 -13.02 9.89 14.42
C CYS A 523 -14.50 10.02 14.04
N SER A 524 -15.23 8.91 13.90
CA SER A 524 -16.64 8.95 13.49
C SER A 524 -17.57 9.40 14.61
N ILE A 525 -17.17 9.17 15.87
CA ILE A 525 -17.88 9.66 17.04
C ILE A 525 -17.85 11.18 17.11
N LEU A 526 -16.66 11.77 16.95
CA LEU A 526 -16.49 13.22 16.89
C LEU A 526 -17.21 13.81 15.67
N TRP A 527 -17.13 13.13 14.51
CA TRP A 527 -17.86 13.56 13.32
C TRP A 527 -19.37 13.61 13.57
N ALA A 528 -19.94 12.58 14.20
CA ALA A 528 -21.36 12.55 14.56
C ALA A 528 -21.75 13.72 15.50
N PHE A 529 -20.89 14.12 16.44
CA PHE A 529 -21.16 15.32 17.23
C PHE A 529 -21.20 16.59 16.39
N LEU A 530 -20.25 16.77 15.47
CA LEU A 530 -20.19 17.95 14.60
C LEU A 530 -21.36 18.03 13.60
N GLU A 531 -22.03 16.91 13.32
CA GLU A 531 -23.25 16.85 12.50
C GLU A 531 -24.54 17.12 13.28
N SER A 532 -24.46 17.20 14.61
CA SER A 532 -25.65 17.36 15.46
C SER A 532 -26.19 18.79 15.46
N PRO A 533 -27.47 18.99 15.86
CA PRO A 533 -28.08 20.32 16.03
C PRO A 533 -27.36 21.26 17.01
N TRP A 534 -26.40 20.75 17.80
CA TRP A 534 -25.50 21.56 18.63
C TRP A 534 -24.77 22.63 17.85
N TYR A 535 -24.44 22.36 16.58
CA TYR A 535 -23.70 23.27 15.71
C TYR A 535 -24.59 23.91 14.63
N ALA A 536 -25.91 23.92 14.82
CA ALA A 536 -26.88 24.38 13.82
C ALA A 536 -26.71 25.84 13.41
N TRP A 537 -26.38 26.71 14.36
CA TRP A 537 -26.15 28.12 14.11
C TRP A 537 -25.17 28.70 15.12
N LYS A 538 -24.42 29.71 14.68
CA LYS A 538 -23.45 30.45 15.47
C LYS A 538 -24.01 31.84 15.75
N SER A 539 -24.03 32.26 17.01
CA SER A 539 -24.46 33.62 17.39
C SER A 539 -23.48 34.68 16.90
N GLU A 540 -23.88 35.95 16.97
CA GLU A 540 -23.02 37.10 16.61
C GLU A 540 -21.70 37.10 17.41
N ASP A 541 -21.75 36.67 18.68
CA ASP A 541 -20.59 36.53 19.56
C ASP A 541 -19.71 35.30 19.24
N GLY A 542 -20.06 34.53 18.21
CA GLY A 542 -19.32 33.35 17.78
C GLY A 542 -19.61 32.08 18.60
N ILE A 543 -20.69 32.07 19.37
CA ILE A 543 -21.04 30.96 20.28
C ILE A 543 -22.07 30.05 19.62
N TYR A 544 -21.98 28.74 19.88
CA TYR A 544 -23.02 27.77 19.53
C TYR A 544 -23.95 27.56 20.73
N PRO A 545 -25.14 28.18 20.78
CA PRO A 545 -25.95 28.21 22.00
C PRO A 545 -26.65 26.89 22.33
N ASN A 546 -26.73 25.98 21.36
CA ASN A 546 -27.34 24.66 21.56
C ASN A 546 -26.40 23.68 22.27
N ILE A 547 -25.15 24.05 22.55
CA ILE A 547 -24.16 23.25 23.24
C ILE A 547 -23.55 24.04 24.40
N SER A 548 -23.33 23.37 25.54
CA SER A 548 -22.64 24.03 26.65
C SER A 548 -21.16 24.21 26.33
N ILE A 549 -20.57 25.31 26.83
CA ILE A 549 -19.15 25.62 26.59
C ILE A 549 -18.21 24.47 26.97
N THR A 550 -18.50 23.74 28.05
CA THR A 550 -17.72 22.57 28.46
C THR A 550 -17.78 21.45 27.41
N LYS A 551 -18.96 21.14 26.87
CA LYS A 551 -19.10 20.08 25.87
C LYS A 551 -18.44 20.48 24.54
N TYR A 552 -18.55 21.76 24.19
CA TYR A 552 -17.87 22.34 23.04
C TYR A 552 -16.35 22.21 23.16
N ASN A 553 -15.78 22.61 24.30
CA ASN A 553 -14.34 22.53 24.54
C ASN A 553 -13.84 21.10 24.50
N ASP A 554 -14.50 20.16 25.18
CA ASP A 554 -14.05 18.77 25.18
C ASP A 554 -14.02 18.16 23.78
N ILE A 555 -15.04 18.41 22.95
CA ILE A 555 -15.05 17.94 21.56
C ILE A 555 -13.89 18.56 20.78
N LYS A 556 -13.72 19.88 20.89
CA LYS A 556 -12.69 20.61 20.15
C LYS A 556 -11.28 20.19 20.56
N GLU A 557 -11.01 20.13 21.86
CA GLU A 557 -9.71 19.72 22.43
C GLU A 557 -9.39 18.27 22.07
N THR A 558 -10.40 17.38 22.03
CA THR A 558 -10.22 15.99 21.56
C THR A 558 -9.86 15.94 20.07
N ILE A 559 -10.47 16.78 19.23
CA ILE A 559 -10.11 16.89 17.80
C ILE A 559 -8.69 17.46 17.65
N ASP A 560 -8.33 18.46 18.46
CA ASP A 560 -7.00 19.08 18.46
C ASP A 560 -5.92 18.07 18.84
N TYR A 561 -6.16 17.25 19.87
CA TYR A 561 -5.30 16.12 20.22
C TYR A 561 -5.14 15.13 19.06
N LEU A 562 -6.25 14.77 18.40
CA LEU A 562 -6.19 13.87 17.24
C LEU A 562 -5.33 14.46 16.11
N LEU A 563 -5.41 15.78 15.88
CA LEU A 563 -4.58 16.48 14.89
C LEU A 563 -3.10 16.51 15.30
N GLU A 564 -2.79 16.67 16.58
CA GLU A 564 -1.41 16.69 17.10
C GLU A 564 -0.68 15.36 16.88
N ILE A 565 -1.40 14.23 16.95
CA ILE A 565 -0.81 12.90 16.70
C ILE A 565 -0.68 12.57 15.20
N GLN A 566 -1.06 13.48 14.30
CA GLN A 566 -0.82 13.34 12.87
C GLN A 566 0.69 13.33 12.60
N ASP A 567 1.17 12.28 11.93
CA ASP A 567 2.60 12.18 11.66
C ASP A 567 3.07 13.15 10.54
N PRO A 568 4.40 13.34 10.37
CA PRO A 568 4.94 14.21 9.31
C PRO A 568 4.55 13.81 7.89
N GLU A 569 4.09 12.58 7.67
CA GLU A 569 3.63 12.08 6.37
C GLU A 569 2.10 12.19 6.22
N GLY A 570 1.40 12.78 7.18
CA GLY A 570 -0.06 12.96 7.20
C GLY A 570 -0.86 11.74 7.64
N GLY A 571 -0.21 10.70 8.16
CA GLY A 571 -0.82 9.47 8.65
C GLY A 571 -1.28 9.54 10.11
N PHE A 572 -2.13 8.59 10.50
CA PHE A 572 -2.63 8.44 11.87
C PHE A 572 -2.46 7.00 12.35
N PRO A 573 -2.19 6.79 13.66
CA PRO A 573 -2.21 5.46 14.24
C PRO A 573 -3.64 4.89 14.23
N SER A 574 -3.75 3.55 14.22
CA SER A 574 -5.06 2.89 14.25
C SER A 574 -5.77 3.00 15.61
N LYS A 575 -4.98 3.12 16.69
CA LYS A 575 -5.40 3.11 18.09
C LYS A 575 -4.55 4.09 18.90
N LEU A 576 -5.08 4.58 20.02
CA LEU A 576 -4.33 5.35 21.00
C LEU A 576 -3.11 4.54 21.46
N ASN A 577 -1.97 5.21 21.66
CA ASN A 577 -0.69 4.60 22.10
C ASN A 577 -0.15 3.47 21.20
N SER A 578 -0.71 3.27 20.00
CA SER A 578 -0.23 2.30 19.03
C SER A 578 0.44 2.99 17.86
N PHE A 579 1.74 3.27 18.00
CA PHE A 579 2.57 3.70 16.88
C PHE A 579 2.85 2.55 15.91
N ASP A 580 2.34 1.34 16.23
CA ASP A 580 2.76 0.07 15.70
C ASP A 580 1.89 -0.57 14.60
N LYS A 581 0.98 0.16 13.92
CA LYS A 581 0.57 -0.10 12.50
C LYS A 581 -0.17 1.12 11.93
N LYS A 582 0.37 1.78 10.91
CA LYS A 582 -0.31 2.89 10.22
C LYS A 582 -0.92 2.34 8.94
N LEU A 583 -2.25 2.32 8.92
CA LEU A 583 -3.05 1.85 7.80
C LEU A 583 -3.50 3.07 6.99
N ILE A 584 -3.73 2.89 5.69
CA ILE A 584 -4.18 3.96 4.80
C ILE A 584 -5.55 3.56 4.27
N HIS A 585 -6.48 3.41 5.19
CA HIS A 585 -7.83 2.94 4.95
C HIS A 585 -8.84 3.96 5.49
N TRP A 586 -10.07 3.96 4.97
CA TRP A 586 -11.16 4.71 5.60
C TRP A 586 -11.39 4.22 7.03
N CYS A 587 -11.39 2.89 7.24
CA CYS A 587 -11.62 2.34 8.58
C CYS A 587 -10.55 2.72 9.61
N HIS A 588 -9.29 2.86 9.16
CA HIS A 588 -8.14 3.16 10.02
C HIS A 588 -7.11 3.97 9.24
N GLY A 589 -6.91 5.24 9.63
CA GLY A 589 -5.88 6.13 9.08
C GLY A 589 -6.41 7.38 8.39
N ALA A 590 -5.52 8.04 7.65
CA ALA A 590 -5.77 9.32 6.98
C ALA A 590 -7.05 9.34 6.11
N PRO A 591 -7.38 8.31 5.31
CA PRO A 591 -8.60 8.34 4.49
C PRO A 591 -9.89 8.42 5.28
N GLY A 592 -9.92 8.00 6.55
CA GLY A 592 -11.10 8.17 7.42
C GLY A 592 -11.07 9.49 8.19
N VAL A 593 -9.90 9.82 8.76
CA VAL A 593 -9.73 11.02 9.62
C VAL A 593 -9.97 12.31 8.85
N ILE A 594 -9.68 12.34 7.55
CA ILE A 594 -9.84 13.52 6.71
C ILE A 594 -11.28 14.09 6.72
N TYR A 595 -12.31 13.25 6.87
CA TYR A 595 -13.71 13.71 6.93
C TYR A 595 -14.03 14.46 8.22
N LEU A 596 -13.49 14.01 9.35
CA LEU A 596 -13.61 14.72 10.63
C LEU A 596 -12.91 16.08 10.55
N LEU A 597 -11.67 16.12 10.05
CA LEU A 597 -10.92 17.36 9.93
C LEU A 597 -11.60 18.35 8.97
N ALA A 598 -12.17 17.87 7.87
CA ALA A 598 -12.93 18.72 6.94
C ALA A 598 -14.17 19.30 7.62
N LYS A 599 -14.91 18.49 8.38
CA LYS A 599 -16.06 18.98 9.15
C LYS A 599 -15.64 19.96 10.24
N ALA A 600 -14.54 19.70 10.95
CA ALA A 600 -13.98 20.59 11.95
C ALA A 600 -13.56 21.94 11.34
N TYR A 601 -12.97 21.94 10.14
CA TYR A 601 -12.69 23.18 9.39
C TYR A 601 -13.97 23.97 9.11
N LEU A 602 -15.02 23.32 8.62
CA LEU A 602 -16.30 23.99 8.32
C LEU A 602 -16.99 24.58 9.56
N ILE A 603 -16.85 23.93 10.73
CA ILE A 603 -17.49 24.37 11.98
C ILE A 603 -16.66 25.40 12.75
N PHE A 604 -15.36 25.15 12.91
CA PHE A 604 -14.48 25.98 13.73
C PHE A 604 -13.78 27.08 12.91
N ASN A 605 -13.69 26.91 11.59
CA ASN A 605 -13.05 27.85 10.68
C ASN A 605 -11.58 28.16 11.04
N GLU A 606 -10.84 27.13 11.47
CA GLU A 606 -9.41 27.20 11.80
C GLU A 606 -8.57 26.48 10.74
N GLU A 607 -7.64 27.19 10.11
CA GLU A 607 -6.80 26.68 9.01
C GLU A 607 -6.01 25.41 9.35
N LYS A 608 -5.68 25.19 10.62
CA LYS A 608 -4.96 23.98 11.07
C LYS A 608 -5.67 22.68 10.67
N TYR A 609 -7.01 22.68 10.65
CA TYR A 609 -7.78 21.51 10.24
C TYR A 609 -7.70 21.28 8.73
N LEU A 610 -7.77 22.35 7.94
CA LEU A 610 -7.58 22.27 6.48
C LEU A 610 -6.16 21.82 6.13
N ASP A 611 -5.14 22.29 6.84
CA ASP A 611 -3.76 21.84 6.66
C ASP A 611 -3.59 20.36 7.05
N GLY A 612 -4.27 19.92 8.11
CA GLY A 612 -4.40 18.50 8.44
C GLY A 612 -5.00 17.68 7.31
N CYS A 613 -6.07 18.18 6.67
CA CYS A 613 -6.67 17.55 5.49
C CYS A 613 -5.71 17.49 4.29
N LYS A 614 -4.95 18.57 4.01
CA LYS A 614 -3.95 18.59 2.94
C LYS A 614 -2.88 17.51 3.16
N LYS A 615 -2.38 17.38 4.40
CA LYS A 615 -1.43 16.31 4.78
C LYS A 615 -2.03 14.92 4.60
N CYS A 616 -3.29 14.70 4.99
CA CYS A 616 -4.00 13.45 4.70
C CYS A 616 -4.03 13.16 3.18
N ALA A 617 -4.38 14.15 2.37
CA ALA A 617 -4.45 13.99 0.92
C ALA A 617 -3.10 13.62 0.30
N GLU A 618 -1.99 14.21 0.78
CA GLU A 618 -0.65 13.80 0.35
C GLU A 618 -0.28 12.38 0.81
N ASN A 619 -0.66 11.99 2.03
CA ASN A 619 -0.49 10.61 2.52
C ASN A 619 -1.16 9.60 1.58
N ILE A 620 -2.42 9.88 1.24
CA ILE A 620 -3.26 9.04 0.39
C ILE A 620 -2.71 9.02 -1.04
N TRP A 621 -2.26 10.15 -1.58
CA TRP A 621 -1.72 10.20 -2.93
C TRP A 621 -0.47 9.33 -3.06
N ASN A 622 0.41 9.39 -2.07
CA ASN A 622 1.69 8.68 -2.11
C ASN A 622 1.56 7.18 -1.83
N LYS A 623 0.57 6.76 -1.04
CA LYS A 623 0.52 5.40 -0.47
C LYS A 623 -0.86 4.72 -0.50
N GLY A 624 -1.88 5.39 -1.04
CA GLY A 624 -3.28 4.96 -1.02
C GLY A 624 -3.69 3.99 -2.13
N LEU A 625 -2.78 3.58 -3.03
CA LEU A 625 -3.02 2.54 -4.02
C LEU A 625 -2.79 1.15 -3.42
N LEU A 626 -3.83 0.60 -2.79
CA LEU A 626 -3.75 -0.62 -1.96
C LEU A 626 -3.91 -1.92 -2.77
N PHE A 627 -3.15 -2.95 -2.39
CA PHE A 627 -3.36 -4.33 -2.87
C PHE A 627 -4.66 -4.98 -2.36
N LYS A 628 -5.40 -4.31 -1.46
CA LYS A 628 -6.49 -4.93 -0.69
C LYS A 628 -7.82 -5.03 -1.46
N GLY A 629 -7.93 -4.37 -2.60
CA GLY A 629 -9.07 -4.48 -3.51
C GLY A 629 -9.74 -3.15 -3.85
N PRO A 630 -10.88 -3.19 -4.55
CA PRO A 630 -11.52 -2.02 -5.14
C PRO A 630 -12.48 -1.27 -4.20
N GLY A 631 -12.82 -1.85 -3.03
CA GLY A 631 -13.88 -1.35 -2.14
C GLY A 631 -13.59 -0.01 -1.44
N ILE A 632 -14.55 0.43 -0.63
CA ILE A 632 -14.51 1.75 0.02
C ILE A 632 -14.04 1.74 1.48
N CYS A 633 -14.07 0.60 2.17
CA CYS A 633 -13.61 0.52 3.56
C CYS A 633 -12.07 0.63 3.67
N HIS A 634 -11.38 -0.07 2.78
CA HIS A 634 -9.93 -0.22 2.79
C HIS A 634 -9.41 -0.61 1.40
N GLY A 635 -9.90 0.08 0.36
CA GLY A 635 -9.56 -0.17 -1.03
C GLY A 635 -9.40 1.13 -1.82
N ILE A 636 -9.15 0.99 -3.12
CA ILE A 636 -8.83 2.12 -4.01
C ILE A 636 -9.97 3.14 -4.04
N ALA A 637 -11.22 2.73 -4.20
CA ALA A 637 -12.35 3.65 -4.31
C ALA A 637 -12.55 4.48 -3.04
N GLY A 638 -12.39 3.87 -1.86
CA GLY A 638 -12.51 4.56 -0.57
C GLY A 638 -11.46 5.64 -0.38
N ASN A 639 -10.24 5.36 -0.81
CA ASN A 639 -9.15 6.34 -0.80
C ASN A 639 -9.37 7.43 -1.85
N GLY A 640 -9.94 7.10 -3.02
CA GLY A 640 -10.32 8.07 -4.04
C GLY A 640 -11.35 9.09 -3.57
N TYR A 641 -12.31 8.67 -2.74
CA TYR A 641 -13.31 9.57 -2.15
C TYR A 641 -12.72 10.71 -1.31
N ALA A 642 -11.57 10.49 -0.65
CA ALA A 642 -10.91 11.55 0.12
C ALA A 642 -10.54 12.74 -0.78
N PHE A 643 -10.18 12.49 -2.04
CA PHE A 643 -9.90 13.54 -3.00
C PHE A 643 -11.17 14.23 -3.52
N LEU A 644 -12.28 13.51 -3.70
CA LEU A 644 -13.57 14.14 -4.03
C LEU A 644 -14.02 15.08 -2.92
N MET A 645 -13.86 14.68 -1.66
CA MET A 645 -14.13 15.54 -0.51
C MET A 645 -13.23 16.80 -0.54
N MET A 646 -11.92 16.62 -0.74
CA MET A 646 -10.99 17.76 -0.83
C MET A 646 -11.30 18.70 -1.99
N PHE A 647 -11.74 18.16 -3.13
CA PHE A 647 -12.20 18.97 -4.26
C PHE A 647 -13.43 19.80 -3.89
N ARG A 648 -14.45 19.21 -3.26
CA ARG A 648 -15.62 19.97 -2.77
C ARG A 648 -15.22 21.06 -1.76
N LEU A 649 -14.28 20.75 -0.87
CA LEU A 649 -13.83 21.66 0.19
C LEU A 649 -13.02 22.84 -0.34
N THR A 650 -12.14 22.62 -1.33
CA THR A 650 -11.13 23.61 -1.75
C THR A 650 -11.34 24.16 -3.16
N ARG A 651 -12.15 23.50 -3.98
CA ARG A 651 -12.30 23.75 -5.43
C ARG A 651 -11.00 23.59 -6.24
N ASN A 652 -9.96 23.01 -5.64
CA ASN A 652 -8.69 22.78 -6.31
C ASN A 652 -8.76 21.54 -7.21
N GLN A 653 -8.59 21.77 -8.52
CA GLN A 653 -8.65 20.74 -9.57
C GLN A 653 -7.64 19.60 -9.38
N LYS A 654 -6.53 19.85 -8.66
CA LYS A 654 -5.56 18.82 -8.27
C LYS A 654 -6.24 17.61 -7.64
N TYR A 655 -7.19 17.84 -6.73
CA TYR A 655 -7.84 16.73 -6.03
C TYR A 655 -8.79 15.96 -6.95
N LEU A 656 -9.53 16.64 -7.82
CA LEU A 656 -10.37 15.96 -8.81
C LEU A 656 -9.52 15.08 -9.75
N TYR A 657 -8.40 15.61 -10.23
CA TYR A 657 -7.43 14.82 -11.00
C TYR A 657 -6.95 13.56 -10.26
N ARG A 658 -6.56 13.69 -8.98
CA ARG A 658 -6.13 12.54 -8.18
C ARG A 658 -7.24 11.50 -8.01
N ALA A 659 -8.50 11.92 -7.84
CA ALA A 659 -9.65 11.01 -7.83
C ALA A 659 -9.78 10.24 -9.15
N HIS A 660 -9.64 10.91 -10.30
CA HIS A 660 -9.65 10.26 -11.62
C HIS A 660 -8.49 9.27 -11.79
N LYS A 661 -7.29 9.54 -11.26
CA LYS A 661 -6.18 8.59 -11.29
C LYS A 661 -6.42 7.34 -10.44
N PHE A 662 -7.13 7.48 -9.33
CA PHE A 662 -7.57 6.33 -8.53
C PHE A 662 -8.61 5.49 -9.28
N MET A 663 -9.53 6.14 -10.03
CA MET A 663 -10.42 5.42 -10.96
C MET A 663 -9.63 4.70 -12.06
N GLU A 664 -8.66 5.37 -12.67
CA GLU A 664 -7.84 4.78 -13.73
C GLU A 664 -7.11 3.52 -13.25
N PHE A 665 -6.57 3.57 -12.02
CA PHE A 665 -5.89 2.44 -11.40
C PHE A 665 -6.76 1.20 -11.24
N LEU A 666 -8.07 1.34 -10.97
CA LEU A 666 -9.00 0.20 -10.86
C LEU A 666 -9.02 -0.66 -12.14
N THR A 667 -8.67 -0.07 -13.28
CA THR A 667 -8.65 -0.75 -14.59
C THR A 667 -7.24 -1.09 -15.07
N ASN A 668 -6.21 -0.67 -14.34
CA ASN A 668 -4.81 -0.89 -14.68
C ASN A 668 -4.43 -2.37 -14.56
N ASP A 669 -3.56 -2.86 -15.45
CA ASP A 669 -3.14 -4.26 -15.48
C ASP A 669 -2.41 -4.69 -14.20
N HIS A 670 -1.67 -3.79 -13.57
CA HIS A 670 -1.05 -4.05 -12.28
C HIS A 670 -2.09 -4.33 -11.20
N PHE A 671 -3.16 -3.52 -11.13
CA PHE A 671 -4.24 -3.74 -10.18
C PHE A 671 -4.96 -5.06 -10.48
N LYS A 672 -5.36 -5.30 -11.74
CA LYS A 672 -6.04 -6.54 -12.15
C LYS A 672 -5.24 -7.80 -11.82
N LYS A 673 -3.91 -7.75 -11.94
CA LYS A 673 -3.02 -8.90 -11.68
C LYS A 673 -2.74 -9.14 -10.20
N ASN A 674 -2.64 -8.07 -9.39
CA ASN A 674 -2.07 -8.16 -8.04
C ASN A 674 -3.05 -7.84 -6.90
N ALA A 675 -4.22 -7.26 -7.20
CA ALA A 675 -5.21 -6.95 -6.18
C ALA A 675 -5.80 -8.23 -5.57
N ARG A 676 -6.00 -8.22 -4.26
CA ARG A 676 -6.73 -9.27 -3.55
C ARG A 676 -8.22 -9.20 -3.89
N ILE A 677 -8.84 -10.36 -4.00
CA ILE A 677 -10.29 -10.47 -4.11
C ILE A 677 -10.88 -10.28 -2.70
N PRO A 678 -11.81 -9.34 -2.50
CA PRO A 678 -12.46 -9.14 -1.20
C PRO A 678 -13.26 -10.38 -0.77
N ASP A 679 -13.48 -10.55 0.54
CA ASP A 679 -14.29 -11.66 1.07
C ASP A 679 -15.73 -11.59 0.53
N ARG A 680 -16.24 -10.37 0.31
CA ARG A 680 -17.55 -10.09 -0.30
C ARG A 680 -17.37 -9.18 -1.53
N PRO A 681 -16.99 -9.74 -2.70
CA PRO A 681 -16.53 -8.97 -3.87
C PRO A 681 -17.52 -7.98 -4.46
N TYR A 682 -18.81 -8.14 -4.19
CA TYR A 682 -19.90 -7.33 -4.76
C TYR A 682 -20.57 -6.41 -3.73
N SER A 683 -20.08 -6.41 -2.50
CA SER A 683 -20.66 -5.63 -1.40
C SER A 683 -20.40 -4.12 -1.50
N LEU A 684 -21.11 -3.35 -0.67
CA LEU A 684 -20.95 -1.90 -0.57
C LEU A 684 -19.59 -1.51 0.02
N TYR A 685 -19.15 -2.09 1.13
CA TYR A 685 -17.93 -1.61 1.81
C TYR A 685 -16.64 -2.32 1.37
N GLU A 686 -16.70 -3.57 0.93
CA GLU A 686 -15.50 -4.32 0.50
C GLU A 686 -15.39 -4.48 -1.01
N GLY A 687 -16.53 -4.45 -1.71
CA GLY A 687 -16.64 -4.87 -3.10
C GLY A 687 -16.99 -3.76 -4.09
N LEU A 688 -17.42 -4.21 -5.27
CA LEU A 688 -17.69 -3.36 -6.43
C LEU A 688 -18.89 -2.42 -6.24
N ALA A 689 -19.85 -2.71 -5.36
CA ALA A 689 -20.98 -1.79 -5.17
C ALA A 689 -20.52 -0.45 -4.58
N GLY A 690 -19.54 -0.47 -3.68
CA GLY A 690 -18.89 0.76 -3.20
C GLY A 690 -18.09 1.47 -4.29
N THR A 691 -17.40 0.71 -5.13
CA THR A 691 -16.69 1.25 -6.30
C THR A 691 -17.66 1.94 -7.25
N VAL A 692 -18.83 1.35 -7.51
CA VAL A 692 -19.89 1.97 -8.32
C VAL A 692 -20.37 3.29 -7.70
N CYS A 693 -20.58 3.34 -6.38
CA CYS A 693 -20.91 4.59 -5.70
C CYS A 693 -19.85 5.68 -5.93
N PHE A 694 -18.57 5.33 -5.80
CA PHE A 694 -17.45 6.24 -6.08
C PHE A 694 -17.45 6.75 -7.52
N LEU A 695 -17.69 5.86 -8.50
CA LEU A 695 -17.76 6.24 -9.91
C LEU A 695 -18.94 7.17 -10.22
N ILE A 696 -20.11 6.94 -9.60
CA ILE A 696 -21.26 7.85 -9.74
C ILE A 696 -20.92 9.23 -9.18
N ASP A 697 -20.25 9.29 -8.04
CA ASP A 697 -19.82 10.56 -7.43
C ASP A 697 -18.70 11.24 -8.21
N LEU A 698 -17.86 10.49 -8.93
CA LEU A 698 -16.85 11.04 -9.83
C LEU A 698 -17.49 11.75 -11.05
N LEU A 699 -18.67 11.29 -11.51
CA LEU A 699 -19.46 11.98 -12.53
C LEU A 699 -20.11 13.28 -12.02
N ASN A 700 -20.29 13.41 -10.71
CA ASN A 700 -20.90 14.59 -10.10
C ASN A 700 -20.09 15.04 -8.86
N PRO A 701 -18.84 15.48 -9.06
CA PRO A 701 -17.89 15.68 -7.96
C PRO A 701 -18.34 16.78 -6.98
N GLU A 702 -19.17 17.71 -7.44
CA GLU A 702 -19.78 18.78 -6.63
C GLU A 702 -20.72 18.26 -5.52
N LYS A 703 -21.33 17.10 -5.74
CA LYS A 703 -22.26 16.45 -4.80
C LYS A 703 -21.70 15.15 -4.20
N ALA A 704 -20.43 14.85 -4.46
CA ALA A 704 -19.80 13.61 -4.04
C ALA A 704 -19.79 13.45 -2.51
N MET A 705 -20.34 12.35 -2.01
CA MET A 705 -20.38 12.00 -0.59
C MET A 705 -19.87 10.57 -0.40
N PHE A 706 -18.89 10.38 0.49
CA PHE A 706 -18.58 9.04 0.99
C PHE A 706 -19.82 8.47 1.68
N PRO A 707 -20.29 7.25 1.34
CA PRO A 707 -21.56 6.72 1.84
C PRO A 707 -21.77 6.92 3.34
N PHE A 708 -22.82 7.69 3.68
CA PHE A 708 -23.24 8.03 5.05
C PHE A 708 -22.30 8.95 5.85
N MET A 709 -21.32 9.59 5.21
CA MET A 709 -20.42 10.58 5.81
C MET A 709 -20.28 11.84 4.94
N ASP A 710 -21.39 12.52 4.64
CA ASP A 710 -21.32 13.86 4.02
C ASP A 710 -20.94 14.91 5.06
N VAL A 711 -20.04 15.82 4.71
CA VAL A 711 -19.56 16.88 5.62
C VAL A 711 -20.22 18.24 5.37
N PHE A 712 -20.96 18.40 4.25
CA PHE A 712 -21.41 19.72 3.78
C PHE A 712 -22.88 20.02 4.04
N GLU A 713 -23.79 19.06 3.87
CA GLU A 713 -25.23 19.32 3.96
C GLU A 713 -25.75 19.25 5.41
N THR A 714 -26.79 20.06 5.69
CA THR A 714 -27.55 20.06 6.94
C THR A 714 -28.44 18.81 7.04
N LYS A 715 -28.50 18.18 8.22
CA LYS A 715 -29.11 16.85 8.41
C LYS A 715 -30.16 16.79 9.52
N PHE A 716 -30.72 17.95 9.89
CA PHE A 716 -31.62 18.12 11.02
C PHE A 716 -32.68 19.20 10.74
N GLU A 717 -33.73 19.25 11.58
CA GLU A 717 -34.80 20.25 11.48
C GLU A 717 -34.23 21.65 11.71
N ALA A 718 -34.60 22.59 10.84
CA ALA A 718 -34.14 24.00 10.90
C ALA A 718 -34.68 24.74 12.13
#